data_AF-A0A078M8R1-F1
#
_entry.id   AF-A0A078M8R1-F1
#
_cell.length_a   1.000
_cell.length_b   1.000
_cell.length_c   1.000
_cell.angle_alpha   90.00
_cell.angle_beta   90.00
_cell.angle_gamma   90.00
#
_symmetry.space_group_name_H-M   'P 1'
#
loop_
_entity.id
_entity.type
_entity.pdbx_description
1 polymer ?
#
loop_
_entity_poly.entity_id
_entity_poly.type
_entity_poly.pdbx_seq_one_letter_code
_entity_poly.pdbx_strand_id
1 'polypeptide(L)'
;MPFKRLLIANRGEIAIRLARAAAELDIPSLAVYSEDDAESLHRHRADAAAPLQGRGAAAYLDISQLLALAREHGCDAIHPGYGFLSESAELARACEAAGITFIGPTASVLELFGDKARARQLAQREGVPVVQGTDQATGPEQARAFMAELPAGTPVMLKALAGGGGRGMRVVHDAAELEQAFARCSSEATAAFGNGDLYIERLIPRARHIEVQIIGDGQQVSHLWERECTLQRRHQKVLEVAPAPGLDPDLRRQLLDAACTLTAAVGYRGLCTVEFLLDEERGDFVFMEANPRIQVEHTVTEAVTGLDLAQLQIRVAAGASLAELGVAQSSVPSPRGFAVQLRINLEAMQPDGSARPSGGTLGAYEAPSGHGVRVDGYGYSGYTTNPGFDSLLAKLIVHADADYPAVLRRAYRALCEFRLEGVTSNLPFLQNLLQHPEVQANRVTTGFIEANAAGLLGTNSQPHPHLYARGHASRQQQAHSEQSAPAGSQPVNTPVQGVLVSLDVQPGDSVAAGQQIAVMEAMKMEFVVKADCSGIVRALAAAAGDNLFEGSPLLFIEATGEGDLEQLTEEQVDLAHIRADLQEVLDRQAQLTDAQRPDAAAAGPASAPPGRISPSCWMRAASWNMAASPWPPSAPAAATRSC
;
A
#
# COMPACT_ATOMS: atom_id res chain seq x y z
N MET A 1 17.72 29.75 -1.71
CA MET A 1 16.69 28.69 -1.74
C MET A 1 16.93 27.81 -2.95
N PRO A 2 16.96 26.49 -2.83
CA PRO A 2 17.15 25.57 -3.95
C PRO A 2 15.96 25.53 -4.92
N PHE A 3 14.75 25.83 -4.45
CA PHE A 3 13.51 25.88 -5.21
C PHE A 3 12.65 27.07 -4.76
N LYS A 4 11.76 27.57 -5.61
CA LYS A 4 10.80 28.64 -5.27
C LYS A 4 9.65 28.12 -4.41
N ARG A 5 9.15 26.93 -4.72
CA ARG A 5 8.09 26.26 -3.94
C ARG A 5 8.07 24.77 -4.26
N LEU A 6 7.94 23.96 -3.22
CA LEU A 6 7.93 22.51 -3.30
C LEU A 6 6.51 21.97 -3.11
N LEU A 7 5.97 21.26 -4.10
CA LEU A 7 4.78 20.43 -3.90
C LEU A 7 5.18 19.09 -3.28
N ILE A 8 4.49 18.68 -2.23
CA ILE A 8 4.68 17.39 -1.57
C ILE A 8 3.55 16.46 -2.05
N ALA A 9 3.87 15.54 -2.96
CA ALA A 9 2.91 14.61 -3.57
C ALA A 9 2.75 13.36 -2.69
N ASN A 10 2.41 13.56 -1.42
CA ASN A 10 2.22 12.51 -0.42
C ASN A 10 1.37 13.03 0.76
N ARG A 11 1.13 12.16 1.75
CA ARG A 11 0.33 12.47 2.95
C ARG A 11 0.96 11.92 4.23
N GLY A 12 0.26 12.05 5.35
CA GLY A 12 0.64 11.44 6.62
C GLY A 12 1.99 11.93 7.16
N GLU A 13 2.74 11.03 7.80
CA GLU A 13 4.00 11.38 8.48
C GLU A 13 5.07 11.90 7.51
N ILE A 14 5.21 11.27 6.33
CA ILE A 14 6.24 11.64 5.38
C ILE A 14 6.02 13.02 4.80
N ALA A 15 4.77 13.41 4.56
CA ALA A 15 4.48 14.78 4.12
C ALA A 15 4.90 15.82 5.17
N ILE A 16 4.70 15.53 6.47
CA ILE A 16 5.18 16.38 7.56
C ILE A 16 6.71 16.42 7.59
N ARG A 17 7.37 15.26 7.45
CA ARG A 17 8.83 15.15 7.41
C ARG A 17 9.46 15.99 6.31
N LEU A 18 8.85 15.99 5.12
CA LEU A 18 9.29 16.76 3.96
C LEU A 18 8.99 18.25 4.09
N ALA A 19 7.82 18.61 4.62
CA ALA A 19 7.47 20.01 4.89
C ALA A 19 8.45 20.65 5.87
N ARG A 20 8.85 19.93 6.93
CA ARG A 20 9.87 20.38 7.88
C ARG A 20 11.24 20.60 7.21
N ALA A 21 11.71 19.64 6.41
CA ALA A 21 12.96 19.80 5.67
C ALA A 21 12.92 20.99 4.69
N ALA A 22 11.80 21.18 4.00
CA ALA A 22 11.61 22.32 3.10
C ALA A 22 11.66 23.64 3.86
N ALA A 23 10.96 23.75 5.00
CA ALA A 23 10.95 24.93 5.84
C ALA A 23 12.34 25.29 6.38
N GLU A 24 13.14 24.30 6.81
CA GLU A 24 14.53 24.52 7.26
C GLU A 24 15.48 24.97 6.14
N LEU A 25 15.11 24.74 4.87
CA LEU A 25 15.82 25.22 3.69
C LEU A 25 15.23 26.52 3.12
N ASP A 26 14.32 27.17 3.85
CA ASP A 26 13.56 28.35 3.43
C ASP A 26 12.77 28.13 2.13
N ILE A 27 12.27 26.92 1.89
CA ILE A 27 11.46 26.56 0.72
C ILE A 27 9.98 26.50 1.13
N PRO A 28 9.11 27.36 0.59
CA PRO A 28 7.68 27.25 0.79
C PRO A 28 7.16 25.89 0.30
N SER A 29 6.35 25.23 1.11
CA SER A 29 5.81 23.90 0.86
C SER A 29 4.30 23.94 0.57
N LEU A 30 3.86 23.13 -0.39
CA LEU A 30 2.46 22.90 -0.71
C LEU A 30 2.12 21.44 -0.44
N ALA A 31 1.28 21.18 0.55
CA ALA A 31 0.67 19.88 0.77
C ALA A 31 -0.53 19.65 -0.16
N VAL A 32 -0.81 18.40 -0.49
CA VAL A 32 -2.03 17.98 -1.20
C VAL A 32 -2.82 16.98 -0.36
N TYR A 33 -4.15 17.01 -0.44
CA TYR A 33 -4.99 16.13 0.36
C TYR A 33 -6.25 15.69 -0.39
N SER A 34 -6.64 14.42 -0.28
CA SER A 34 -7.93 13.94 -0.82
C SER A 34 -9.11 14.44 0.00
N GLU A 35 -10.33 14.34 -0.54
CA GLU A 35 -11.56 14.79 0.14
C GLU A 35 -11.75 14.14 1.51
N ASP A 36 -11.34 12.88 1.64
CA ASP A 36 -11.42 12.08 2.87
C ASP A 36 -10.15 12.14 3.74
N ASP A 37 -9.12 12.91 3.36
CA ASP A 37 -7.91 13.17 4.17
C ASP A 37 -7.81 14.64 4.64
N ALA A 38 -8.92 15.40 4.55
CA ALA A 38 -8.97 16.84 4.83
C ALA A 38 -8.58 17.24 6.28
N GLU A 39 -8.78 16.30 7.22
CA GLU A 39 -8.47 16.47 8.65
C GLU A 39 -7.07 15.95 9.02
N SER A 40 -6.30 15.41 8.07
CA SER A 40 -4.97 14.91 8.38
C SER A 40 -3.99 16.05 8.70
N LEU A 41 -3.19 15.84 9.75
CA LEU A 41 -2.27 16.85 10.30
C LEU A 41 -1.29 17.44 9.29
N HIS A 42 -0.87 16.69 8.27
CA HIS A 42 0.13 17.14 7.30
C HIS A 42 -0.28 18.43 6.56
N ARG A 43 -1.58 18.65 6.34
CA ARG A 43 -2.14 19.87 5.75
C ARG A 43 -1.77 21.13 6.53
N HIS A 44 -1.66 21.01 7.85
CA HIS A 44 -1.36 22.11 8.77
C HIS A 44 0.14 22.24 9.08
N ARG A 45 0.99 21.38 8.50
CA ARG A 45 2.45 21.42 8.68
C ARG A 45 3.18 21.99 7.47
N ALA A 46 2.53 22.07 6.32
CA ALA A 46 3.01 22.79 5.14
C ALA A 46 2.57 24.27 5.17
N ASP A 47 3.20 25.11 4.36
CA ASP A 47 2.90 26.55 4.26
C ASP A 47 1.56 26.83 3.57
N ALA A 48 1.18 25.95 2.65
CA ALA A 48 -0.11 25.95 1.96
C ALA A 48 -0.60 24.52 1.75
N ALA A 49 -1.89 24.37 1.45
CA ALA A 49 -2.46 23.09 1.07
C ALA A 49 -3.55 23.22 0.01
N ALA A 50 -3.57 22.30 -0.95
CA ALA A 50 -4.55 22.24 -2.03
C ALA A 50 -5.32 20.91 -2.01
N PRO A 51 -6.65 20.93 -2.21
CA PRO A 51 -7.44 19.71 -2.28
C PRO A 51 -7.20 18.95 -3.60
N LEU A 52 -7.21 17.63 -3.51
CA LEU A 52 -7.31 16.70 -4.62
C LEU A 52 -8.77 16.26 -4.76
N GLN A 53 -9.23 16.17 -6.00
CA GLN A 53 -10.49 15.53 -6.38
C GLN A 53 -10.36 14.02 -6.19
N GLY A 54 -11.39 13.43 -5.60
CA GLY A 54 -11.44 11.99 -5.31
C GLY A 54 -11.01 11.64 -3.89
N ARG A 55 -11.04 10.34 -3.61
CA ARG A 55 -10.92 9.77 -2.25
C ARG A 55 -9.86 8.68 -2.19
N GLY A 56 -9.33 8.46 -0.98
CA GLY A 56 -8.35 7.43 -0.68
C GLY A 56 -7.06 7.57 -1.47
N ALA A 57 -6.33 6.45 -1.60
CA ALA A 57 -5.02 6.44 -2.24
C ALA A 57 -5.05 6.84 -3.73
N ALA A 58 -6.16 6.61 -4.44
CA ALA A 58 -6.27 6.88 -5.87
C ALA A 58 -6.11 8.37 -6.20
N ALA A 59 -6.61 9.27 -5.35
CA ALA A 59 -6.46 10.72 -5.54
C ALA A 59 -4.98 11.16 -5.58
N TYR A 60 -4.12 10.51 -4.80
CA TYR A 60 -2.67 10.79 -4.76
C TYR A 60 -1.89 10.16 -5.92
N LEU A 61 -2.53 9.32 -6.72
CA LEU A 61 -1.93 8.68 -7.89
C LEU A 61 -2.22 9.44 -9.21
N ASP A 62 -3.05 10.49 -9.16
CA ASP A 62 -3.40 11.29 -10.33
C ASP A 62 -2.30 12.30 -10.69
N ILE A 63 -1.41 11.89 -11.60
CA ILE A 63 -0.29 12.70 -12.11
C ILE A 63 -0.77 14.01 -12.75
N SER A 64 -1.88 13.97 -13.50
CA SER A 64 -2.36 15.14 -14.25
C SER A 64 -2.80 16.24 -13.28
N GLN A 65 -3.52 15.84 -12.24
CA GLN A 65 -3.98 16.74 -11.19
C GLN A 65 -2.82 17.31 -10.36
N LEU A 66 -1.85 16.48 -9.97
CA LEU A 66 -0.67 16.95 -9.24
C LEU A 66 0.13 18.00 -10.02
N LEU A 67 0.32 17.79 -11.33
CA LEU A 67 1.00 18.77 -12.19
C LEU A 67 0.18 20.04 -12.40
N ALA A 68 -1.15 19.95 -12.51
CA ALA A 68 -2.02 21.11 -12.59
C ALA A 68 -1.91 21.97 -11.33
N LEU A 69 -1.99 21.36 -10.14
CA LEU A 69 -1.85 22.04 -8.85
C LEU A 69 -0.45 22.65 -8.68
N ALA A 70 0.60 21.93 -9.08
CA ALA A 70 1.97 22.45 -9.04
C ALA A 70 2.08 23.74 -9.86
N ARG A 71 1.53 23.77 -11.09
CA ARG A 71 1.56 24.96 -11.95
C ARG A 71 0.72 26.10 -11.40
N GLU A 72 -0.50 25.82 -10.96
CA GLU A 72 -1.41 26.81 -10.38
C GLU A 72 -0.76 27.54 -9.19
N HIS A 73 -0.05 26.79 -8.36
CA HIS A 73 0.59 27.32 -7.16
C HIS A 73 2.04 27.74 -7.38
N GLY A 74 2.56 27.70 -8.61
CA GLY A 74 3.94 28.10 -8.94
C GLY A 74 5.03 27.24 -8.28
N CYS A 75 4.76 25.95 -8.09
CA CYS A 75 5.75 24.98 -7.62
C CYS A 75 6.70 24.61 -8.77
N ASP A 76 8.00 24.72 -8.52
CA ASP A 76 9.06 24.36 -9.45
C ASP A 76 9.73 23.02 -9.11
N ALA A 77 9.31 22.38 -8.02
CA ALA A 77 9.69 20.99 -7.70
C ALA A 77 8.52 20.19 -7.10
N ILE A 78 8.58 18.86 -7.27
CA ILE A 78 7.68 17.88 -6.65
C ILE A 78 8.50 16.86 -5.88
N HIS A 79 8.21 16.69 -4.58
CA HIS A 79 8.75 15.62 -3.76
C HIS A 79 7.68 14.53 -3.55
N PRO A 80 7.87 13.31 -4.07
CA PRO A 80 6.86 12.26 -3.96
C PRO A 80 6.97 11.47 -2.64
N GLY A 81 8.06 11.62 -1.88
CA GLY A 81 8.26 10.90 -0.62
C GLY A 81 8.51 9.41 -0.88
N TYR A 82 7.72 8.55 -0.25
CA TYR A 82 7.74 7.10 -0.47
C TYR A 82 6.33 6.56 -0.74
N GLY A 83 6.24 5.41 -1.42
CA GLY A 83 4.94 4.90 -1.88
C GLY A 83 4.31 5.85 -2.91
N PHE A 84 3.03 5.63 -3.22
CA PHE A 84 2.33 6.37 -4.27
C PHE A 84 3.14 6.43 -5.58
N LEU A 85 3.52 7.63 -6.01
CA LEU A 85 4.23 7.90 -7.26
C LEU A 85 5.74 8.07 -7.06
N SER A 86 6.31 7.73 -5.90
CA SER A 86 7.74 7.90 -5.62
C SER A 86 8.66 7.12 -6.55
N GLU A 87 8.16 6.02 -7.10
CA GLU A 87 8.88 5.16 -8.05
C GLU A 87 8.28 5.24 -9.46
N SER A 88 7.40 6.22 -9.72
CA SER A 88 6.73 6.37 -11.00
C SER A 88 7.63 7.08 -12.02
N ALA A 89 8.16 6.31 -12.96
CA ALA A 89 8.87 6.85 -14.13
C ALA A 89 7.97 7.78 -14.98
N GLU A 90 6.66 7.54 -14.98
CA GLU A 90 5.67 8.39 -15.65
C GLU A 90 5.59 9.78 -15.01
N LEU A 91 5.49 9.86 -13.67
CA LEU A 91 5.50 11.14 -12.97
C LEU A 91 6.82 11.88 -13.23
N ALA A 92 7.96 11.19 -13.15
CA ALA A 92 9.26 11.80 -13.40
C ALA A 92 9.36 12.42 -14.81
N ARG A 93 8.92 11.70 -15.85
CA ARG A 93 8.84 12.23 -17.23
C ARG A 93 7.89 13.41 -17.35
N ALA A 94 6.72 13.31 -16.72
CA ALA A 94 5.70 14.34 -16.80
C ALA A 94 6.14 15.64 -16.09
N CYS A 95 6.89 15.52 -14.99
CA CYS A 95 7.56 16.64 -14.33
C CYS A 95 8.60 17.29 -15.27
N GLU A 96 9.48 16.49 -15.88
CA GLU A 96 10.49 16.99 -16.84
C GLU A 96 9.85 17.73 -18.02
N ALA A 97 8.82 17.15 -18.62
CA ALA A 97 8.06 17.78 -19.71
C ALA A 97 7.33 19.07 -19.29
N ALA A 98 7.00 19.19 -18.01
CA ALA A 98 6.36 20.38 -17.43
C ALA A 98 7.37 21.44 -16.94
N GLY A 99 8.68 21.17 -17.01
CA GLY A 99 9.71 22.04 -16.43
C GLY A 99 9.69 22.11 -14.90
N ILE A 100 9.17 21.05 -14.25
CA ILE A 100 9.12 20.90 -12.80
C ILE A 100 10.18 19.86 -12.39
N THR A 101 10.99 20.17 -11.38
CA THR A 101 12.00 19.22 -10.90
C THR A 101 11.36 18.09 -10.09
N PHE A 102 11.47 16.86 -10.58
CA PHE A 102 11.17 15.67 -9.79
C PHE A 102 12.31 15.42 -8.78
N ILE A 103 12.00 15.43 -7.49
CA ILE A 103 12.98 15.16 -6.42
C ILE A 103 13.16 13.65 -6.25
N GLY A 104 14.02 13.10 -7.11
CA GLY A 104 14.36 11.69 -7.16
C GLY A 104 15.28 11.38 -8.36
N PRO A 105 15.49 10.10 -8.67
CA PRO A 105 16.28 9.69 -9.82
C PRO A 105 15.55 9.98 -11.13
N THR A 106 16.25 9.77 -12.24
CA THR A 106 15.68 9.93 -13.58
C THR A 106 14.67 8.84 -13.89
N ALA A 107 13.77 9.09 -14.84
CA ALA A 107 12.77 8.11 -15.26
C ALA A 107 13.39 6.80 -15.78
N SER A 108 14.54 6.86 -16.46
CA SER A 108 15.25 5.67 -16.94
C SER A 108 15.79 4.80 -15.80
N VAL A 109 16.25 5.41 -14.71
CA VAL A 109 16.70 4.70 -13.50
C VAL A 109 15.52 4.11 -12.75
N LEU A 110 14.40 4.83 -12.67
CA LEU A 110 13.14 4.30 -12.10
C LEU A 110 12.64 3.07 -12.86
N GLU A 111 12.66 3.08 -14.19
CA GLU A 111 12.29 1.90 -15.00
C GLU A 111 13.25 0.72 -14.84
N LEU A 112 14.54 1.01 -14.64
CA LEU A 112 15.53 -0.04 -14.45
C LEU A 112 15.33 -0.76 -13.11
N PHE A 113 15.15 -0.02 -12.02
CA PHE A 113 14.98 -0.60 -10.68
C PHE A 113 13.53 -1.03 -10.39
N GLY A 114 12.54 -0.49 -11.11
CA GLY A 114 11.16 -0.96 -11.07
C GLY A 114 10.94 -2.31 -11.77
N ASP A 115 11.92 -2.79 -12.55
CA ASP A 115 11.93 -4.10 -13.18
C ASP A 115 12.95 -5.01 -12.50
N LYS A 116 12.46 -6.01 -11.77
CA LYS A 116 13.29 -6.95 -11.01
C LYS A 116 14.29 -7.71 -11.90
N ALA A 117 13.88 -8.10 -13.10
CA ALA A 117 14.75 -8.84 -14.02
C ALA A 117 15.90 -7.94 -14.49
N ARG A 118 15.61 -6.68 -14.84
CA ARG A 118 16.64 -5.71 -15.25
C ARG A 118 17.59 -5.34 -14.10
N ALA A 119 17.05 -5.14 -12.89
CA ALA A 119 17.86 -4.88 -11.69
C ALA A 119 18.80 -6.05 -11.37
N ARG A 120 18.30 -7.29 -11.47
CA ARG A 120 19.09 -8.51 -11.28
C ARG A 120 20.17 -8.67 -12.35
N GLN A 121 19.85 -8.43 -13.62
CA GLN A 121 20.84 -8.45 -14.71
C GLN A 121 21.92 -7.39 -14.54
N LEU A 122 21.57 -6.19 -14.04
CA LEU A 122 22.56 -5.20 -13.63
C LEU A 122 23.47 -5.77 -12.53
N ALA A 123 22.91 -6.35 -11.48
CA ALA A 123 23.70 -6.90 -10.39
C ALA A 123 24.67 -8.00 -10.84
N GLN A 124 24.21 -8.93 -11.69
CA GLN A 124 25.07 -9.96 -12.27
C GLN A 124 26.21 -9.36 -13.11
N ARG A 125 25.91 -8.35 -13.95
CA ARG A 125 26.91 -7.68 -14.80
C ARG A 125 27.98 -6.96 -13.98
N GLU A 126 27.59 -6.31 -12.89
CA GLU A 126 28.50 -5.61 -12.00
C GLU A 126 29.17 -6.52 -10.96
N GLY A 127 28.96 -7.84 -11.05
CA GLY A 127 29.58 -8.83 -10.16
C GLY A 127 29.03 -8.83 -8.74
N VAL A 128 27.85 -8.24 -8.51
CA VAL A 128 27.16 -8.28 -7.22
C VAL A 128 26.42 -9.62 -7.08
N PRO A 129 26.61 -10.36 -5.96
CA PRO A 129 25.95 -11.65 -5.76
C PRO A 129 24.44 -11.54 -5.86
N VAL A 130 23.80 -12.45 -6.61
CA VAL A 130 22.34 -12.58 -6.69
C VAL A 130 21.91 -13.97 -6.26
N VAL A 131 20.69 -14.11 -5.75
CA VAL A 131 20.16 -15.41 -5.36
C VAL A 131 20.10 -16.34 -6.57
N GLN A 132 20.41 -17.62 -6.40
CA GLN A 132 20.24 -18.60 -7.48
C GLN A 132 18.77 -18.71 -7.84
N GLY A 133 18.43 -18.63 -9.12
CA GLY A 133 17.05 -18.62 -9.59
C GLY A 133 16.98 -18.53 -11.09
N THR A 134 15.77 -18.61 -11.63
CA THR A 134 15.53 -18.40 -13.05
C THR A 134 15.48 -16.91 -13.39
N ASP A 135 16.07 -16.53 -14.51
CA ASP A 135 16.19 -15.12 -14.91
C ASP A 135 15.00 -14.63 -15.78
N GLN A 136 13.98 -15.47 -15.99
CA GLN A 136 12.83 -15.20 -16.87
C GLN A 136 11.55 -15.85 -16.34
N ALA A 137 10.40 -15.49 -16.93
CA ALA A 137 9.14 -16.18 -16.71
C ALA A 137 9.33 -17.69 -16.92
N THR A 138 8.94 -18.46 -15.91
CA THR A 138 9.29 -19.88 -15.76
C THR A 138 8.02 -20.71 -15.64
N GLY A 139 7.90 -21.82 -16.36
CA GLY A 139 6.77 -22.76 -16.18
C GLY A 139 6.99 -23.79 -15.06
N PRO A 140 5.96 -24.54 -14.64
CA PRO A 140 6.07 -25.57 -13.60
C PRO A 140 7.15 -26.62 -13.87
N GLU A 141 7.33 -27.04 -15.13
CA GLU A 141 8.35 -28.02 -15.51
C GLU A 141 9.77 -27.47 -15.33
N GLN A 142 10.01 -26.23 -15.76
CA GLN A 142 11.30 -25.56 -15.59
C GLN A 142 11.59 -25.30 -14.11
N ALA A 143 10.58 -24.94 -13.32
CA ALA A 143 10.72 -24.80 -11.88
C ALA A 143 11.07 -26.14 -11.20
N ARG A 144 10.49 -27.25 -11.67
CA ARG A 144 10.84 -28.61 -11.20
C ARG A 144 12.27 -28.97 -11.56
N ALA A 145 12.72 -28.65 -12.78
CA ALA A 145 14.10 -28.86 -13.21
C ALA A 145 15.08 -28.07 -12.35
N PHE A 146 14.80 -26.80 -12.09
CA PHE A 146 15.62 -25.95 -11.21
C PHE A 146 15.70 -26.53 -9.79
N MET A 147 14.58 -26.97 -9.20
CA MET A 147 14.59 -27.62 -7.87
C MET A 147 15.47 -28.88 -7.85
N ALA A 148 15.54 -29.63 -8.95
CA ALA A 148 16.36 -30.84 -9.04
C ALA A 148 17.87 -30.55 -9.18
N GLU A 149 18.25 -29.35 -9.60
CA GLU A 149 19.65 -28.89 -9.66
C GLU A 149 20.18 -28.44 -8.28
N LEU A 150 19.28 -28.07 -7.37
CA LEU A 150 19.64 -27.68 -6.01
C LEU A 150 19.93 -28.92 -5.14
N PRO A 151 20.74 -28.77 -4.06
CA PRO A 151 20.93 -29.85 -3.09
C PRO A 151 19.59 -30.39 -2.57
N ALA A 152 19.48 -31.71 -2.42
CA ALA A 152 18.25 -32.36 -2.01
C ALA A 152 17.67 -31.75 -0.72
N GLY A 153 16.38 -31.39 -0.76
CA GLY A 153 15.68 -30.74 0.36
C GLY A 153 15.86 -29.23 0.46
N THR A 154 16.54 -28.58 -0.51
CA THR A 154 16.62 -27.11 -0.56
C THR A 154 15.27 -26.50 -0.93
N PRO A 155 14.65 -25.69 -0.05
CA PRO A 155 13.40 -25.04 -0.38
C PRO A 155 13.60 -23.93 -1.41
N VAL A 156 12.54 -23.62 -2.14
CA VAL A 156 12.51 -22.56 -3.15
C VAL A 156 11.37 -21.58 -2.87
N MET A 157 11.49 -20.38 -3.42
CA MET A 157 10.46 -19.36 -3.41
C MET A 157 9.99 -19.11 -4.83
N LEU A 158 8.69 -19.31 -5.08
CA LEU A 158 8.02 -18.82 -6.26
C LEU A 158 7.68 -17.35 -6.06
N LYS A 159 7.91 -16.51 -7.06
CA LYS A 159 7.62 -15.07 -7.01
C LYS A 159 7.01 -14.60 -8.31
N ALA A 160 6.06 -13.68 -8.21
CA ALA A 160 5.53 -12.95 -9.36
C ALA A 160 6.61 -12.06 -9.96
N LEU A 161 6.72 -12.08 -11.30
CA LEU A 161 7.69 -11.28 -12.04
C LEU A 161 7.31 -9.79 -12.00
N ALA A 162 6.00 -9.51 -12.06
CA ALA A 162 5.43 -8.19 -11.81
C ALA A 162 4.95 -8.05 -10.36
N GLY A 163 5.20 -6.89 -9.74
CA GLY A 163 4.66 -6.52 -8.42
C GLY A 163 5.65 -6.59 -7.25
N GLY A 164 5.16 -6.30 -6.05
CA GLY A 164 5.94 -6.20 -4.80
C GLY A 164 5.07 -6.37 -3.54
N GLY A 165 5.71 -6.28 -2.36
CA GLY A 165 4.99 -6.25 -1.07
C GLY A 165 4.37 -7.58 -0.60
N GLY A 166 5.05 -8.72 -0.82
CA GLY A 166 4.59 -10.00 -0.28
C GLY A 166 3.59 -10.78 -1.13
N ARG A 167 2.86 -10.11 -2.02
CA ARG A 167 1.77 -10.70 -2.83
C ARG A 167 2.32 -11.45 -4.04
N GLY A 168 1.75 -12.62 -4.33
CA GLY A 168 2.26 -13.49 -5.39
C GLY A 168 3.64 -14.08 -5.07
N MET A 169 3.88 -14.45 -3.80
CA MET A 169 5.07 -15.20 -3.39
C MET A 169 4.68 -16.43 -2.58
N ARG A 170 5.33 -17.57 -2.83
CA ARG A 170 5.07 -18.82 -2.08
C ARG A 170 6.33 -19.64 -1.90
N VAL A 171 6.57 -20.06 -0.66
CA VAL A 171 7.59 -21.06 -0.34
C VAL A 171 7.10 -22.44 -0.79
N VAL A 172 7.99 -23.21 -1.40
CA VAL A 172 7.78 -24.58 -1.82
C VAL A 172 8.90 -25.43 -1.21
N HIS A 173 8.54 -26.39 -0.37
CA HIS A 173 9.51 -27.27 0.29
C HIS A 173 9.73 -28.56 -0.47
N ASP A 174 8.66 -29.07 -1.10
CA ASP A 174 8.69 -30.32 -1.86
C ASP A 174 8.26 -30.10 -3.32
N ALA A 175 8.92 -30.78 -4.26
CA ALA A 175 8.58 -30.72 -5.68
C ALA A 175 7.16 -31.25 -5.99
N ALA A 176 6.55 -32.01 -5.08
CA ALA A 176 5.14 -32.42 -5.16
C ALA A 176 4.17 -31.25 -4.94
N GLU A 177 4.56 -30.23 -4.18
CA GLU A 177 3.73 -29.05 -3.89
C GLU A 177 3.77 -28.01 -5.02
N LEU A 178 4.77 -28.11 -5.89
CA LEU A 178 5.13 -27.09 -6.86
C LEU A 178 3.97 -26.73 -7.80
N GLU A 179 3.26 -27.72 -8.33
CA GLU A 179 2.18 -27.50 -9.30
C GLU A 179 1.02 -26.70 -8.68
N GLN A 180 0.60 -27.08 -7.47
CA GLN A 180 -0.45 -26.38 -6.73
C GLN A 180 0.00 -24.98 -6.28
N ALA A 181 1.27 -24.84 -5.85
CA ALA A 181 1.84 -23.56 -5.46
C ALA A 181 1.91 -22.60 -6.66
N PHE A 182 2.33 -23.10 -7.83
CA PHE A 182 2.45 -22.33 -9.07
C PHE A 182 1.09 -21.80 -9.52
N ALA A 183 0.07 -22.66 -9.61
CA ALA A 183 -1.28 -22.26 -10.00
C ALA A 183 -1.86 -21.16 -9.10
N ARG A 184 -1.73 -21.33 -7.77
CA ARG A 184 -2.20 -20.33 -6.80
C ARG A 184 -1.44 -19.01 -6.91
N CYS A 185 -0.12 -19.08 -7.00
CA CYS A 185 0.74 -17.91 -7.08
C CYS A 185 0.48 -17.10 -8.36
N SER A 186 0.34 -17.79 -9.51
CA SER A 186 0.03 -17.16 -10.80
C SER A 186 -1.36 -16.52 -10.83
N SER A 187 -2.37 -17.21 -10.27
CA SER A 187 -3.72 -16.65 -10.13
C SER A 187 -3.73 -15.39 -9.27
N GLU A 188 -3.01 -15.40 -8.15
CA GLU A 188 -2.90 -14.24 -7.24
C GLU A 188 -2.19 -13.07 -7.90
N ALA A 189 -1.07 -13.34 -8.60
CA ALA A 189 -0.32 -12.34 -9.36
C ALA A 189 -1.18 -11.73 -10.49
N THR A 190 -1.97 -12.54 -11.18
CA THR A 190 -2.89 -12.08 -12.24
C THR A 190 -3.97 -11.17 -11.65
N ALA A 191 -4.58 -11.55 -10.53
CA ALA A 191 -5.60 -10.74 -9.87
C ALA A 191 -5.04 -9.42 -9.31
N ALA A 192 -3.80 -9.43 -8.80
CA ALA A 192 -3.20 -8.26 -8.17
C ALA A 192 -2.51 -7.31 -9.17
N PHE A 193 -1.90 -7.84 -10.23
CA PHE A 193 -0.98 -7.11 -11.10
C PHE A 193 -1.30 -7.25 -12.59
N GLY A 194 -2.31 -8.02 -12.96
CA GLY A 194 -2.68 -8.27 -14.36
C GLY A 194 -1.69 -9.16 -15.12
N ASN A 195 -0.62 -9.63 -14.47
CA ASN A 195 0.37 -10.54 -15.04
C ASN A 195 0.60 -11.74 -14.10
N GLY A 196 0.37 -12.94 -14.63
CA GLY A 196 0.53 -14.21 -13.92
C GLY A 196 1.92 -14.87 -14.05
N ASP A 197 2.87 -14.21 -14.72
CA ASP A 197 4.22 -14.71 -14.93
C ASP A 197 4.97 -14.82 -13.59
N LEU A 198 5.57 -15.98 -13.37
CA LEU A 198 6.34 -16.27 -12.16
C LEU A 198 7.79 -16.61 -12.50
N TYR A 199 8.65 -16.45 -11.53
CA TYR A 199 10.02 -16.97 -11.53
C TYR A 199 10.29 -17.69 -10.19
N ILE A 200 11.36 -18.49 -10.16
CA ILE A 200 11.72 -19.32 -9.00
C ILE A 200 13.13 -18.97 -8.52
N GLU A 201 13.31 -18.88 -7.20
CA GLU A 201 14.60 -18.63 -6.57
C GLU A 201 14.84 -19.62 -5.42
N ARG A 202 16.11 -19.89 -5.12
CA ARG A 202 16.52 -20.59 -3.90
C ARG A 202 16.02 -19.78 -2.69
N LEU A 203 15.35 -20.44 -1.74
CA LEU A 203 15.01 -19.80 -0.47
C LEU A 203 16.25 -19.75 0.43
N ILE A 204 16.42 -18.63 1.15
CA ILE A 204 17.40 -18.48 2.24
C ILE A 204 16.62 -18.50 3.57
N PRO A 205 16.54 -19.64 4.28
CA PRO A 205 15.65 -19.79 5.43
C PRO A 205 16.09 -18.95 6.63
N ARG A 206 17.40 -18.87 6.86
CA ARG A 206 18.01 -18.09 7.95
C ARG A 206 18.60 -16.78 7.42
N ALA A 207 17.74 -15.98 6.78
CA ALA A 207 18.15 -14.69 6.26
C ALA A 207 18.04 -13.58 7.31
N ARG A 208 19.03 -12.68 7.33
CA ARG A 208 18.88 -11.31 7.85
C ARG A 208 18.67 -10.35 6.69
N HIS A 209 17.81 -9.36 6.88
CA HIS A 209 17.53 -8.35 5.87
C HIS A 209 18.38 -7.11 6.18
N ILE A 210 19.44 -6.92 5.40
CA ILE A 210 20.37 -5.80 5.54
C ILE A 210 20.23 -4.87 4.34
N GLU A 211 20.24 -3.58 4.57
CA GLU A 211 20.02 -2.59 3.52
C GLU A 211 21.00 -1.43 3.66
N VAL A 212 21.46 -0.89 2.53
CA VAL A 212 22.46 0.19 2.49
C VAL A 212 21.81 1.47 2.00
N GLN A 213 21.91 2.53 2.79
CA GLN A 213 21.51 3.87 2.35
C GLN A 213 22.53 4.40 1.36
N ILE A 214 22.06 4.83 0.19
CA ILE A 214 22.88 5.49 -0.81
C ILE A 214 22.37 6.92 -1.02
N ILE A 215 23.31 7.83 -1.29
CA ILE A 215 23.05 9.11 -1.93
C ILE A 215 23.94 9.25 -3.15
N GLY A 216 23.41 9.78 -4.25
CA GLY A 216 24.18 10.09 -5.45
C GLY A 216 23.80 11.45 -6.03
N ASP A 217 24.74 12.13 -6.69
CA ASP A 217 24.51 13.41 -7.38
C ASP A 217 24.44 13.28 -8.91
N GLY A 218 24.43 12.05 -9.42
CA GLY A 218 24.49 11.72 -10.85
C GLY A 218 25.90 11.52 -11.39
N GLN A 219 26.94 11.90 -10.62
CA GLN A 219 28.35 11.70 -10.98
C GLN A 219 29.08 10.83 -9.97
N GLN A 220 28.81 11.05 -8.69
CA GLN A 220 29.35 10.33 -7.55
C GLN A 220 28.23 9.73 -6.72
N VAL A 221 28.54 8.63 -6.05
CA VAL A 221 27.67 7.98 -5.06
C VAL A 221 28.43 7.82 -3.76
N SER A 222 27.70 7.80 -2.64
CA SER A 222 28.24 7.49 -1.33
C SER A 222 27.25 6.68 -0.54
N HIS A 223 27.74 5.71 0.23
CA HIS A 223 26.92 5.03 1.22
C HIS A 223 26.82 5.88 2.49
N LEU A 224 25.65 5.88 3.11
CA LEU A 224 25.38 6.49 4.40
C LEU A 224 25.16 5.41 5.46
N TRP A 225 25.89 4.30 5.31
CA TRP A 225 25.88 3.10 6.15
C TRP A 225 24.66 2.21 5.95
N GLU A 226 24.70 1.05 6.62
CA GLU A 226 23.66 0.04 6.55
C GLU A 226 22.64 0.13 7.69
N ARG A 227 21.49 -0.47 7.46
CA ARG A 227 20.45 -0.75 8.46
C ARG A 227 20.10 -2.22 8.42
N GLU A 228 19.58 -2.72 9.53
CA GLU A 228 19.00 -4.04 9.64
C GLU A 228 17.48 -3.94 9.78
N CYS A 229 16.77 -4.61 8.87
CA CYS A 229 15.30 -4.66 8.78
C CYS A 229 14.78 -6.09 8.90
N THR A 230 15.52 -6.96 9.59
CA THR A 230 15.22 -8.38 9.75
C THR A 230 13.88 -8.64 10.45
N LEU A 231 13.51 -7.80 11.43
CA LEU A 231 12.27 -7.93 12.19
C LEU A 231 11.08 -7.37 11.41
N GLN A 232 10.49 -8.25 10.60
CA GLN A 232 9.34 -7.99 9.75
C GLN A 232 8.25 -9.04 9.97
N ARG A 233 7.00 -8.66 9.71
CA ARG A 233 5.82 -9.54 9.77
C ARG A 233 5.15 -9.57 8.42
N ARG A 234 5.04 -10.75 7.79
CA ARG A 234 4.48 -10.95 6.45
C ARG A 234 5.06 -9.93 5.45
N HIS A 235 6.38 -9.76 5.49
CA HIS A 235 7.15 -8.80 4.68
C HIS A 235 6.92 -7.31 4.98
N GLN A 236 6.21 -6.97 6.07
CA GLN A 236 6.09 -5.60 6.57
C GLN A 236 7.13 -5.37 7.67
N LYS A 237 8.07 -4.46 7.46
CA LYS A 237 9.09 -4.06 8.45
C LYS A 237 8.40 -3.53 9.72
N VAL A 238 8.83 -3.97 10.90
CA VAL A 238 8.24 -3.61 12.21
C VAL A 238 9.24 -2.86 13.08
N LEU A 239 10.49 -3.35 13.10
CA LEU A 239 11.60 -2.80 13.87
C LEU A 239 12.84 -2.74 12.97
N GLU A 240 13.44 -1.55 12.88
CA GLU A 240 14.66 -1.30 12.12
C GLU A 240 15.79 -0.81 13.02
N VAL A 241 17.02 -1.19 12.70
CA VAL A 241 18.21 -0.85 13.51
C VAL A 241 19.29 -0.26 12.62
N ALA A 242 19.99 0.77 13.10
CA ALA A 242 21.22 1.26 12.49
C ALA A 242 22.31 1.49 13.55
N PRO A 243 23.58 1.16 13.27
CA PRO A 243 24.03 0.21 12.23
C PRO A 243 23.55 -1.22 12.54
N ALA A 244 23.77 -2.18 11.65
CA ALA A 244 23.39 -3.59 11.88
C ALA A 244 24.20 -4.21 13.04
N PRO A 245 23.58 -4.66 14.14
CA PRO A 245 24.31 -5.20 15.29
C PRO A 245 25.04 -6.50 14.95
N GLY A 246 26.31 -6.59 15.38
CA GLY A 246 27.12 -7.80 15.23
C GLY A 246 27.52 -8.15 13.79
N LEU A 247 27.33 -7.25 12.83
CA LEU A 247 27.76 -7.47 11.45
C LEU A 247 29.30 -7.46 11.35
N ASP A 248 29.87 -8.50 10.75
CA ASP A 248 31.31 -8.61 10.51
C ASP A 248 31.83 -7.40 9.69
N PRO A 249 32.96 -6.77 10.07
CA PRO A 249 33.46 -5.58 9.38
C PRO A 249 33.83 -5.79 7.90
N ASP A 250 34.36 -6.96 7.54
CA ASP A 250 34.71 -7.25 6.15
C ASP A 250 33.44 -7.47 5.32
N LEU A 251 32.46 -8.17 5.88
CA LEU A 251 31.14 -8.36 5.27
C LEU A 251 30.38 -7.03 5.11
N ARG A 252 30.43 -6.16 6.13
CA ARG A 252 29.89 -4.80 6.05
C ARG A 252 30.51 -4.05 4.87
N ARG A 253 31.84 -4.03 4.75
CA ARG A 253 32.52 -3.37 3.64
C ARG A 253 32.05 -3.92 2.29
N GLN A 254 31.93 -5.24 2.14
CA GLN A 254 31.44 -5.86 0.90
C GLN A 254 30.01 -5.45 0.54
N LEU A 255 29.10 -5.38 1.53
CA LEU A 255 27.72 -4.90 1.33
C LEU A 255 27.70 -3.44 0.87
N LEU A 256 28.47 -2.58 1.54
CA LEU A 256 28.56 -1.16 1.22
C LEU A 256 29.15 -0.93 -0.19
N ASP A 257 30.23 -1.64 -0.53
CA ASP A 257 30.88 -1.58 -1.84
C ASP A 257 29.98 -2.10 -2.96
N ALA A 258 29.22 -3.19 -2.71
CA ALA A 258 28.24 -3.71 -3.66
C ALA A 258 27.13 -2.69 -3.96
N ALA A 259 26.59 -2.04 -2.93
CA ALA A 259 25.55 -1.03 -3.10
C ALA A 259 26.06 0.21 -3.86
N CYS A 260 27.27 0.69 -3.55
CA CYS A 260 27.92 1.76 -4.30
C CYS A 260 28.19 1.36 -5.75
N THR A 261 28.67 0.15 -6.00
CA THR A 261 28.93 -0.37 -7.36
C THR A 261 27.66 -0.34 -8.22
N LEU A 262 26.54 -0.88 -7.73
CA LEU A 262 25.27 -0.91 -8.49
C LEU A 262 24.77 0.48 -8.84
N THR A 263 24.81 1.39 -7.87
CA THR A 263 24.26 2.74 -8.04
C THR A 263 25.18 3.64 -8.86
N ALA A 264 26.51 3.46 -8.76
CA ALA A 264 27.47 4.14 -9.62
C ALA A 264 27.29 3.75 -11.10
N ALA A 265 27.05 2.46 -11.39
CA ALA A 265 26.91 1.94 -12.75
C ALA A 265 25.75 2.57 -13.55
N VAL A 266 24.80 3.22 -12.86
CA VAL A 266 23.63 3.85 -13.48
C VAL A 266 23.62 5.37 -13.34
N GLY A 267 24.72 5.97 -12.84
CA GLY A 267 24.81 7.42 -12.58
C GLY A 267 23.70 7.89 -11.65
N TYR A 268 23.50 7.20 -10.52
CA TYR A 268 22.36 7.43 -9.65
C TYR A 268 22.32 8.85 -9.08
N ARG A 269 21.12 9.45 -9.02
CA ARG A 269 20.85 10.76 -8.42
C ARG A 269 19.73 10.68 -7.39
N GLY A 270 19.93 11.30 -6.22
CA GLY A 270 18.99 11.30 -5.10
C GLY A 270 19.31 10.20 -4.08
N LEU A 271 18.32 9.77 -3.32
CA LEU A 271 18.45 8.68 -2.35
C LEU A 271 18.05 7.34 -2.97
N CYS A 272 18.80 6.29 -2.62
CA CYS A 272 18.45 4.89 -2.93
C CYS A 272 18.64 4.05 -1.68
N THR A 273 17.91 2.96 -1.56
CA THR A 273 18.22 1.90 -0.60
C THR A 273 18.44 0.59 -1.35
N VAL A 274 19.65 0.04 -1.27
CA VAL A 274 19.99 -1.26 -1.85
C VAL A 274 19.80 -2.31 -0.77
N GLU A 275 18.88 -3.26 -0.99
CA GLU A 275 18.51 -4.29 -0.04
C GLU A 275 19.19 -5.61 -0.35
N PHE A 276 19.63 -6.31 0.69
CA PHE A 276 20.35 -7.57 0.63
C PHE A 276 19.76 -8.59 1.62
N LEU A 277 19.86 -9.86 1.27
CA LEU A 277 19.65 -10.98 2.19
C LEU A 277 20.99 -11.56 2.59
N LEU A 278 21.31 -11.50 3.88
CA LEU A 278 22.47 -12.13 4.49
C LEU A 278 22.10 -13.54 4.96
N ASP A 279 22.76 -14.56 4.43
CA ASP A 279 22.59 -15.96 4.82
C ASP A 279 23.45 -16.25 6.06
N GLU A 280 22.82 -16.36 7.24
CA GLU A 280 23.53 -16.57 8.51
C GLU A 280 24.21 -17.94 8.59
N GLU A 281 23.82 -18.92 7.76
CA GLU A 281 24.46 -20.24 7.75
C GLU A 281 25.74 -20.22 6.91
N ARG A 282 25.71 -19.54 5.77
CA ARG A 282 26.84 -19.46 4.84
C ARG A 282 27.79 -18.32 5.13
N GLY A 283 27.32 -17.26 5.79
CA GLY A 283 28.06 -16.03 6.01
C GLY A 283 28.24 -15.17 4.75
N ASP A 284 27.44 -15.42 3.71
CA ASP A 284 27.43 -14.65 2.45
C ASP A 284 26.11 -13.88 2.29
N PHE A 285 26.07 -12.94 1.34
CA PHE A 285 24.87 -12.15 1.06
C PHE A 285 24.52 -12.19 -0.43
N VAL A 286 23.27 -11.85 -0.73
CA VAL A 286 22.76 -11.67 -2.09
C VAL A 286 21.95 -10.39 -2.20
N PHE A 287 22.06 -9.71 -3.34
CA PHE A 287 21.20 -8.59 -3.72
C PHE A 287 19.75 -9.05 -3.83
N MET A 288 18.85 -8.29 -3.22
CA MET A 288 17.42 -8.53 -3.26
C MET A 288 16.74 -7.54 -4.21
N GLU A 289 16.88 -6.25 -3.95
CA GLU A 289 16.30 -5.17 -4.76
C GLU A 289 16.96 -3.83 -4.45
N ALA A 290 16.67 -2.82 -5.26
CA ALA A 290 17.05 -1.43 -4.99
C ALA A 290 15.79 -0.57 -5.04
N ASN A 291 15.60 0.24 -4.02
CA ASN A 291 14.43 1.10 -3.85
C ASN A 291 14.81 2.55 -4.13
N PRO A 292 14.43 3.09 -5.30
CA PRO A 292 14.92 4.38 -5.77
C PRO A 292 14.20 5.60 -5.15
N ARG A 293 14.08 5.61 -3.81
CA ARG A 293 13.31 6.59 -3.03
C ARG A 293 13.86 6.73 -1.62
N ILE A 294 13.36 7.72 -0.88
CA ILE A 294 13.53 7.75 0.58
C ILE A 294 12.76 6.55 1.19
N GLN A 295 13.35 5.88 2.17
CA GLN A 295 12.69 4.78 2.90
C GLN A 295 12.02 5.29 4.17
N VAL A 296 11.05 4.56 4.71
CA VAL A 296 10.33 4.93 5.94
C VAL A 296 11.32 5.04 7.12
N GLU A 297 12.25 4.08 7.16
CA GLU A 297 13.32 3.83 8.11
C GLU A 297 14.62 4.63 7.86
N HIS A 298 14.60 5.61 6.96
CA HIS A 298 15.73 6.52 6.77
C HIS A 298 16.15 7.22 8.08
N THR A 299 15.22 7.34 9.02
CA THR A 299 15.37 8.04 10.30
C THR A 299 16.43 7.40 11.22
N VAL A 300 16.66 6.08 11.17
CA VAL A 300 17.71 5.45 11.97
C VAL A 300 19.10 5.80 11.42
N THR A 301 19.23 5.96 10.10
CA THR A 301 20.44 6.49 9.47
C THR A 301 20.68 7.93 9.89
N GLU A 302 19.65 8.79 9.87
CA GLU A 302 19.76 10.17 10.36
C GLU A 302 20.20 10.23 11.82
N ALA A 303 19.63 9.39 12.67
CA ALA A 303 19.92 9.40 14.10
C ALA A 303 21.38 9.04 14.43
N VAL A 304 21.97 8.07 13.72
CA VAL A 304 23.37 7.67 13.97
C VAL A 304 24.40 8.53 13.25
N THR A 305 24.05 9.15 12.12
CA THR A 305 24.98 9.97 11.32
C THR A 305 24.87 11.47 11.61
N GLY A 306 23.72 11.94 12.09
CA GLY A 306 23.39 13.36 12.22
C GLY A 306 23.05 14.06 10.90
N LEU A 307 22.95 13.32 9.79
CA LEU A 307 22.55 13.86 8.48
C LEU A 307 21.03 14.06 8.41
N ASP A 308 20.58 15.05 7.65
CA ASP A 308 19.18 15.20 7.24
C ASP A 308 19.04 14.71 5.78
N LEU A 309 18.48 13.52 5.60
CA LEU A 309 18.40 12.87 4.29
C LEU A 309 17.40 13.56 3.36
N ALA A 310 16.29 14.09 3.88
CA ALA A 310 15.33 14.83 3.06
C ALA A 310 15.94 16.14 2.52
N GLN A 311 16.68 16.88 3.36
CA GLN A 311 17.38 18.09 2.93
C GLN A 311 18.47 17.78 1.91
N LEU A 312 19.27 16.72 2.14
CA LEU A 312 20.27 16.28 1.18
C LEU A 312 19.64 15.90 -0.17
N GLN A 313 18.52 15.16 -0.15
CA GLN A 313 17.79 14.78 -1.36
C GLN A 313 17.29 16.00 -2.14
N ILE A 314 16.72 17.00 -1.45
CA ILE A 314 16.26 18.25 -2.06
C ILE A 314 17.43 19.01 -2.69
N ARG A 315 18.56 19.15 -1.97
CA ARG A 315 19.73 19.91 -2.45
C ARG A 315 20.41 19.23 -3.64
N VAL A 316 20.51 17.91 -3.63
CA VAL A 316 20.98 17.13 -4.79
C VAL A 316 20.08 17.32 -6.00
N ALA A 317 18.75 17.29 -5.82
CA ALA A 317 17.82 17.54 -6.92
C ALA A 317 17.94 18.97 -7.49
N ALA A 318 18.36 19.93 -6.67
CA ALA A 318 18.71 21.29 -7.09
C ALA A 318 20.13 21.43 -7.68
N GLY A 319 20.87 20.33 -7.83
CA GLY A 319 22.16 20.28 -8.53
C GLY A 319 23.40 20.40 -7.63
N ALA A 320 23.25 20.35 -6.30
CA ALA A 320 24.41 20.31 -5.41
C ALA A 320 25.15 18.97 -5.52
N SER A 321 26.48 19.03 -5.56
CA SER A 321 27.36 17.85 -5.55
C SER A 321 27.53 17.27 -4.14
N LEU A 322 27.90 16.00 -4.04
CA LEU A 322 28.16 15.37 -2.73
C LEU A 322 29.30 16.05 -1.96
N ALA A 323 30.29 16.61 -2.67
CA ALA A 323 31.39 17.36 -2.06
C ALA A 323 30.92 18.67 -1.40
N GLU A 324 30.07 19.45 -2.08
CA GLU A 324 29.49 20.69 -1.53
C GLU A 324 28.58 20.42 -0.32
N LEU A 325 27.95 19.25 -0.30
CA LEU A 325 27.08 18.81 0.79
C LEU A 325 27.86 18.17 1.96
N GLY A 326 29.17 17.96 1.82
CA GLY A 326 29.99 17.31 2.85
C GLY A 326 29.67 15.82 3.03
N VAL A 327 29.12 15.16 2.02
CA VAL A 327 28.72 13.74 2.03
C VAL A 327 29.37 12.94 0.91
N ALA A 328 30.45 13.44 0.32
CA ALA A 328 31.38 12.59 -0.42
C ALA A 328 31.91 11.48 0.51
N GLN A 329 32.23 10.30 -0.03
CA GLN A 329 32.43 9.09 0.77
C GLN A 329 33.43 9.25 1.94
N SER A 330 34.49 10.03 1.77
CA SER A 330 35.50 10.31 2.80
C SER A 330 35.03 11.26 3.91
N SER A 331 33.93 11.97 3.69
CA SER A 331 33.33 12.96 4.60
C SER A 331 32.07 12.45 5.29
N VAL A 332 31.55 11.28 4.89
CA VAL A 332 30.39 10.66 5.54
C VAL A 332 30.73 10.36 7.01
N PRO A 333 29.96 10.86 7.99
CA PRO A 333 30.21 10.60 9.40
C PRO A 333 30.13 9.11 9.72
N SER A 334 31.00 8.62 10.60
CA SER A 334 30.83 7.29 11.18
C SER A 334 29.59 7.25 12.09
N PRO A 335 28.87 6.12 12.16
CA PRO A 335 27.68 5.99 13.01
C PRO A 335 28.09 6.14 14.48
N ARG A 336 27.33 6.92 15.24
CA ARG A 336 27.51 7.06 16.69
C ARG A 336 26.46 6.23 17.42
N GLY A 337 26.91 5.23 18.19
CA GLY A 337 26.02 4.33 18.91
C GLY A 337 25.08 3.55 18.01
N PHE A 338 23.88 3.26 18.53
CA PHE A 338 22.80 2.61 17.78
C PHE A 338 21.53 3.45 17.80
N ALA A 339 20.74 3.34 16.74
CA ALA A 339 19.38 3.80 16.67
C ALA A 339 18.45 2.63 16.35
N VAL A 340 17.27 2.65 16.95
CA VAL A 340 16.18 1.70 16.70
C VAL A 340 14.94 2.51 16.32
N GLN A 341 14.27 2.11 15.25
CA GLN A 341 12.95 2.60 14.89
C GLN A 341 11.91 1.52 15.14
N LEU A 342 10.75 1.93 15.65
CA LEU A 342 9.57 1.10 15.84
C LEU A 342 8.41 1.72 15.08
N ARG A 343 7.74 0.91 14.25
CA ARG A 343 6.55 1.33 13.52
C ARG A 343 5.31 1.16 14.38
N ILE A 344 4.70 2.28 14.77
CA ILE A 344 3.47 2.32 15.56
C ILE A 344 2.29 2.30 14.58
N ASN A 345 1.66 1.13 14.47
CA ASN A 345 0.57 0.87 13.53
C ASN A 345 -0.75 0.73 14.28
N LEU A 346 -1.83 1.21 13.65
CA LEU A 346 -3.19 0.98 14.08
C LEU A 346 -3.67 -0.36 13.55
N GLU A 347 -3.36 -1.40 14.31
CA GLU A 347 -3.66 -2.76 13.93
C GLU A 347 -3.83 -3.64 15.17
N ALA A 348 -4.71 -4.64 15.05
CA ALA A 348 -4.86 -5.70 16.01
C ALA A 348 -4.16 -6.95 15.48
N MET A 349 -3.13 -7.40 16.19
CA MET A 349 -2.39 -8.60 15.79
C MET A 349 -3.09 -9.86 16.31
N GLN A 350 -3.26 -10.83 15.42
CA GLN A 350 -4.02 -12.06 15.60
C GLN A 350 -3.08 -13.23 15.97
N PRO A 351 -3.57 -14.27 16.67
CA PRO A 351 -2.76 -15.41 17.10
C PRO A 351 -1.98 -16.13 15.99
N ASP A 352 -2.47 -16.07 14.74
CA ASP A 352 -1.83 -16.64 13.54
C ASP A 352 -0.71 -15.74 12.96
N GLY A 353 -0.34 -14.67 13.67
CA GLY A 353 0.61 -13.66 13.21
C GLY A 353 0.09 -12.74 12.11
N SER A 354 -1.19 -12.83 11.71
CA SER A 354 -1.82 -11.82 10.87
C SER A 354 -2.07 -10.54 11.67
N ALA A 355 -2.21 -9.41 10.98
CA ALA A 355 -2.72 -8.20 11.60
C ALA A 355 -3.89 -7.67 10.79
N ARG A 356 -4.89 -7.18 11.52
CA ARG A 356 -6.05 -6.51 10.95
C ARG A 356 -5.88 -5.01 11.18
N PRO A 357 -5.96 -4.17 10.14
CA PRO A 357 -6.03 -2.73 10.33
C PRO A 357 -7.13 -2.37 11.31
N SER A 358 -6.84 -1.42 12.17
CA SER A 358 -7.76 -0.80 13.10
C SER A 358 -7.80 0.69 12.83
N GLY A 359 -8.87 1.34 13.27
CA GLY A 359 -8.98 2.79 13.26
C GLY A 359 -9.95 3.25 14.32
N GLY A 360 -10.11 4.56 14.41
CA GLY A 360 -11.02 5.21 15.34
C GLY A 360 -10.66 6.67 15.49
N THR A 361 -11.26 7.30 16.50
CA THR A 361 -10.89 8.64 16.92
C THR A 361 -9.88 8.55 18.06
N LEU A 362 -8.74 9.23 17.91
CA LEU A 362 -7.70 9.27 18.92
C LEU A 362 -8.20 10.05 20.15
N GLY A 363 -8.57 9.35 21.21
CA GLY A 363 -8.99 9.97 22.48
C GLY A 363 -7.85 10.67 23.21
N ALA A 364 -6.63 10.13 23.06
CA ALA A 364 -5.39 10.76 23.50
C ALA A 364 -4.25 10.36 22.56
N TYR A 365 -3.36 11.31 22.29
CA TYR A 365 -2.10 11.09 21.57
C TYR A 365 -0.99 11.90 22.26
N GLU A 366 -0.22 11.23 23.11
CA GLU A 366 0.94 11.82 23.79
C GLU A 366 2.17 10.97 23.42
N ALA A 367 2.90 11.44 22.42
CA ALA A 367 4.13 10.81 21.97
C ALA A 367 5.26 11.02 23.00
N PRO A 368 6.12 10.02 23.22
CA PRO A 368 7.27 10.16 24.12
C PRO A 368 8.26 11.19 23.57
N SER A 369 9.02 11.82 24.47
CA SER A 369 10.02 12.83 24.15
C SER A 369 11.21 12.73 25.09
N GLY A 370 12.26 13.52 24.82
CA GLY A 370 13.46 13.57 25.63
C GLY A 370 14.73 13.26 24.83
N HIS A 371 15.87 13.26 25.51
CA HIS A 371 17.16 13.07 24.85
C HIS A 371 17.25 11.70 24.15
N GLY A 372 17.52 11.73 22.84
CA GLY A 372 17.63 10.53 22.01
C GLY A 372 16.28 9.87 21.71
N VAL A 373 15.15 10.56 21.90
CA VAL A 373 13.82 10.08 21.50
C VAL A 373 13.24 11.05 20.47
N ARG A 374 12.96 10.54 19.27
CA ARG A 374 12.30 11.26 18.16
C ARG A 374 11.03 10.51 17.77
N VAL A 375 9.98 11.25 17.47
CA VAL A 375 8.73 10.69 16.94
C VAL A 375 8.33 11.42 15.68
N ASP A 376 8.25 10.66 14.59
CA ASP A 376 7.74 11.12 13.30
C ASP A 376 6.34 10.52 13.13
N GLY A 377 5.29 11.33 13.30
CA GLY A 377 3.91 10.87 13.22
C GLY A 377 2.94 12.01 12.92
N TYR A 378 1.69 11.67 12.61
CA TYR A 378 0.65 12.63 12.24
C TYR A 378 -0.59 12.57 13.14
N GLY A 379 -0.56 11.75 14.20
CA GLY A 379 -1.64 11.69 15.18
C GLY A 379 -1.74 12.95 16.03
N TYR A 380 -2.97 13.28 16.44
CA TYR A 380 -3.28 14.30 17.44
C TYR A 380 -4.60 13.95 18.13
N SER A 381 -4.83 14.46 19.34
CA SER A 381 -6.06 14.21 20.08
C SER A 381 -7.28 14.71 19.31
N GLY A 382 -8.31 13.87 19.15
CA GLY A 382 -9.51 14.15 18.37
C GLY A 382 -9.41 13.78 16.88
N TYR A 383 -8.24 13.36 16.40
CA TYR A 383 -8.09 12.93 15.00
C TYR A 383 -8.82 11.61 14.75
N THR A 384 -9.68 11.57 13.71
CA THR A 384 -10.30 10.34 13.23
C THR A 384 -9.51 9.76 12.08
N THR A 385 -9.01 8.55 12.24
CA THR A 385 -8.12 7.90 11.26
C THR A 385 -8.91 7.42 10.05
N ASN A 386 -8.34 7.53 8.85
CA ASN A 386 -9.03 7.10 7.64
C ASN A 386 -8.60 5.65 7.25
N PRO A 387 -9.54 4.69 7.14
CA PRO A 387 -9.27 3.30 6.74
C PRO A 387 -8.72 3.14 5.32
N GLY A 388 -8.88 4.14 4.45
CA GLY A 388 -8.41 4.13 3.06
C GLY A 388 -6.90 4.28 2.88
N PHE A 389 -6.13 4.45 3.97
CA PHE A 389 -4.68 4.61 3.96
C PHE A 389 -3.96 3.59 4.84
N ASP A 390 -2.62 3.59 4.78
CA ASP A 390 -1.76 2.71 5.56
C ASP A 390 -1.94 2.88 7.08
N SER A 391 -1.80 1.77 7.82
CA SER A 391 -2.02 1.74 9.27
C SER A 391 -0.92 2.40 10.09
N LEU A 392 0.22 2.75 9.50
CA LEU A 392 1.29 3.47 10.20
C LEU A 392 0.77 4.83 10.68
N LEU A 393 0.81 5.05 12.00
CA LEU A 393 0.44 6.32 12.63
C LEU A 393 1.67 7.15 12.99
N ALA A 394 2.70 6.48 13.51
CA ALA A 394 3.93 7.12 13.97
C ALA A 394 5.11 6.16 13.88
N LYS A 395 6.30 6.74 13.81
CA LYS A 395 7.58 6.05 13.94
C LYS A 395 8.21 6.55 15.23
N LEU A 396 8.53 5.64 16.15
CA LEU A 396 9.29 5.95 17.34
C LEU A 396 10.76 5.61 17.08
N ILE A 397 11.61 6.62 17.05
CA ILE A 397 13.05 6.48 16.83
C ILE A 397 13.75 6.74 18.16
N VAL A 398 14.55 5.78 18.60
CA VAL A 398 15.34 5.89 19.82
C VAL A 398 16.81 5.67 19.51
N HIS A 399 17.62 6.64 19.92
CA HIS A 399 19.06 6.66 19.72
C HIS A 399 19.80 6.75 21.05
N ALA A 400 20.92 6.05 21.16
CA ALA A 400 21.88 6.26 22.23
C ALA A 400 23.30 5.90 21.77
N ASP A 401 24.27 6.65 22.29
CA ASP A 401 25.68 6.25 22.28
C ASP A 401 25.93 5.18 23.35
N ALA A 402 25.39 3.99 23.12
CA ALA A 402 25.43 2.84 24.02
C ALA A 402 25.36 1.54 23.22
N ASP A 403 25.46 0.39 23.91
CA ASP A 403 25.28 -0.91 23.28
C ASP A 403 23.83 -1.14 22.80
N TYR A 404 23.66 -2.05 21.84
CA TYR A 404 22.36 -2.37 21.25
C TYR A 404 21.29 -2.73 22.31
N PRO A 405 21.57 -3.61 23.31
CA PRO A 405 20.61 -3.89 24.39
C PRO A 405 20.18 -2.64 25.20
N ALA A 406 21.08 -1.68 25.45
CA ALA A 406 20.72 -0.44 26.14
C ALA A 406 19.75 0.42 25.32
N VAL A 407 19.93 0.48 24.00
CA VAL A 407 19.01 1.20 23.10
C VAL A 407 17.63 0.55 23.12
N LEU A 408 17.54 -0.78 23.08
CA LEU A 408 16.27 -1.50 23.21
C LEU A 408 15.57 -1.23 24.55
N ARG A 409 16.32 -1.20 25.67
CA ARG A 409 15.75 -0.83 26.99
C ARG A 409 15.19 0.59 26.99
N ARG A 410 15.88 1.54 26.35
CA ARG A 410 15.39 2.93 26.18
C ARG A 410 14.15 2.96 25.28
N ALA A 411 14.12 2.20 24.20
CA ALA A 411 12.98 2.09 23.31
C ALA A 411 11.75 1.51 24.01
N TYR A 412 11.92 0.48 24.83
CA TYR A 412 10.86 -0.09 25.65
C TYR A 412 10.28 0.93 26.65
N ARG A 413 11.15 1.68 27.33
CA ARG A 413 10.76 2.77 28.22
C ARG A 413 9.92 3.82 27.47
N ALA A 414 10.37 4.25 26.29
CA ALA A 414 9.65 5.22 25.46
C ALA A 414 8.28 4.71 24.99
N LEU A 415 8.16 3.42 24.63
CA LEU A 415 6.86 2.81 24.33
C LEU A 415 5.90 2.84 25.53
N CYS A 416 6.41 2.63 26.74
CA CYS A 416 5.60 2.70 27.97
C CYS A 416 5.15 4.13 28.31
N GLU A 417 5.86 5.15 27.80
CA GLU A 417 5.51 6.57 27.90
C GLU A 417 4.55 7.03 26.80
N PHE A 418 4.42 6.27 25.70
CA PHE A 418 3.52 6.58 24.60
C PHE A 418 2.06 6.36 25.01
N ARG A 419 1.30 7.45 25.18
CA ARG A 419 -0.14 7.38 25.43
C ARG A 419 -0.90 7.45 24.11
N LEU A 420 -1.57 6.36 23.77
CA LEU A 420 -2.46 6.25 22.61
C LEU A 420 -3.78 5.63 23.07
N GLU A 421 -4.86 6.41 23.04
CA GLU A 421 -6.20 6.00 23.50
C GLU A 421 -7.24 6.17 22.38
N GLY A 422 -8.34 5.42 22.43
CA GLY A 422 -9.44 5.48 21.46
C GLY A 422 -9.27 4.59 20.22
N VAL A 423 -8.12 3.93 20.07
CA VAL A 423 -7.81 3.04 18.95
C VAL A 423 -7.02 1.82 19.41
N THR A 424 -7.14 0.71 18.67
CA THR A 424 -6.27 -0.45 18.83
C THR A 424 -4.96 -0.24 18.07
N SER A 425 -3.83 -0.59 18.68
CA SER A 425 -2.50 -0.46 18.08
C SER A 425 -1.60 -1.63 18.41
N ASN A 426 -0.49 -1.73 17.69
CA ASN A 426 0.54 -2.75 17.91
C ASN A 426 1.50 -2.44 19.09
N LEU A 427 1.24 -1.41 19.92
CA LEU A 427 2.11 -1.03 21.04
C LEU A 427 2.45 -2.20 21.99
N PRO A 428 1.48 -3.02 22.48
CA PRO A 428 1.79 -4.14 23.35
C PRO A 428 2.68 -5.20 22.67
N PHE A 429 2.46 -5.43 21.38
CA PHE A 429 3.28 -6.35 20.60
C PHE A 429 4.73 -5.86 20.50
N LEU A 430 4.95 -4.58 20.22
CA LEU A 430 6.30 -4.00 20.17
C LEU A 430 7.01 -4.07 21.53
N GLN A 431 6.27 -3.85 22.62
CA GLN A 431 6.79 -3.98 23.98
C GLN A 431 7.26 -5.42 24.27
N ASN A 432 6.47 -6.42 23.88
CA ASN A 432 6.85 -7.84 23.97
C ASN A 432 8.07 -8.16 23.11
N LEU A 433 8.09 -7.67 21.86
CA LEU A 433 9.19 -7.89 20.92
C LEU A 433 10.52 -7.39 21.49
N LEU A 434 10.55 -6.17 22.03
CA LEU A 434 11.75 -5.60 22.62
C LEU A 434 12.26 -6.35 23.85
N GLN A 435 11.39 -7.03 24.59
CA GLN A 435 11.78 -7.80 25.77
C GLN A 435 12.25 -9.22 25.42
N HIS A 436 12.04 -9.68 24.19
CA HIS A 436 12.38 -11.04 23.79
C HIS A 436 13.91 -11.28 23.84
N PRO A 437 14.41 -12.35 24.49
CA PRO A 437 15.86 -12.61 24.64
C PRO A 437 16.63 -12.69 23.32
N GLU A 438 16.06 -13.33 22.29
CA GLU A 438 16.69 -13.40 20.96
C GLU A 438 16.75 -12.04 20.26
N VAL A 439 15.78 -11.15 20.48
CA VAL A 439 15.81 -9.78 19.95
C VAL A 439 16.88 -8.97 20.67
N GLN A 440 16.99 -9.10 22.00
CA GLN A 440 18.06 -8.47 22.80
C GLN A 440 19.46 -8.89 22.36
N ALA A 441 19.61 -10.14 21.94
CA ALA A 441 20.88 -10.69 21.47
C ALA A 441 21.12 -10.56 19.95
N ASN A 442 20.20 -9.93 19.22
CA ASN A 442 20.16 -9.88 17.74
C ASN A 442 20.32 -11.25 17.05
N ARG A 443 19.75 -12.31 17.64
CA ARG A 443 19.71 -13.67 17.06
C ARG A 443 18.37 -13.89 16.35
N VAL A 444 18.14 -13.11 15.31
CA VAL A 444 16.85 -13.04 14.60
C VAL A 444 17.02 -13.34 13.12
N THR A 445 15.95 -13.82 12.49
CA THR A 445 15.85 -14.03 11.04
C THR A 445 14.57 -13.39 10.51
N THR A 446 14.42 -13.28 9.19
CA THR A 446 13.24 -12.69 8.55
C THR A 446 11.93 -13.44 8.82
N GLY A 447 11.98 -14.67 9.34
CA GLY A 447 10.82 -15.43 9.81
C GLY A 447 10.66 -15.47 11.33
N PHE A 448 11.40 -14.65 12.07
CA PHE A 448 11.41 -14.67 13.54
C PHE A 448 10.04 -14.33 14.13
N ILE A 449 9.38 -13.29 13.62
CA ILE A 449 8.11 -12.83 14.18
C ILE A 449 7.02 -13.89 13.98
N GLU A 450 6.95 -14.49 12.79
CA GLU A 450 6.01 -15.57 12.48
C GLU A 450 6.25 -16.79 13.36
N ALA A 451 7.52 -17.20 13.54
CA ALA A 451 7.88 -18.34 14.36
C ALA A 451 7.56 -18.13 15.86
N ASN A 452 7.47 -16.88 16.32
CA ASN A 452 7.27 -16.53 17.73
C ASN A 452 5.93 -15.80 17.99
N ALA A 453 5.03 -15.74 17.01
CA ALA A 453 3.82 -14.91 17.07
C ALA A 453 2.95 -15.20 18.30
N ALA A 454 2.71 -16.48 18.61
CA ALA A 454 1.92 -16.89 19.76
C ALA A 454 2.51 -16.41 21.10
N GLY A 455 3.84 -16.42 21.24
CA GLY A 455 4.54 -15.94 22.43
C GLY A 455 4.55 -14.41 22.53
N LEU A 456 4.69 -13.73 21.38
CA LEU A 456 4.71 -12.26 21.29
C LEU A 456 3.32 -11.63 21.51
N LEU A 457 2.25 -12.41 21.37
CA LEU A 457 0.86 -12.00 21.64
C LEU A 457 0.35 -12.42 23.00
N GLY A 458 1.05 -13.35 23.67
CA GLY A 458 0.67 -13.84 24.98
C GLY A 458 0.52 -12.68 25.96
N THR A 459 -0.54 -12.72 26.77
CA THR A 459 -0.65 -11.83 27.92
C THR A 459 0.50 -12.12 28.85
N ASN A 460 1.49 -11.23 28.93
CA ASN A 460 2.48 -11.28 29.99
C ASN A 460 1.76 -11.42 31.33
N SER A 461 2.33 -12.23 32.23
CA SER A 461 1.78 -12.40 33.59
C SER A 461 1.72 -11.08 34.37
N GLN A 462 2.45 -10.06 33.90
CA GLN A 462 2.32 -8.67 34.33
C GLN A 462 2.13 -7.75 33.11
N PRO A 463 1.13 -6.85 33.13
CA PRO A 463 0.96 -5.86 32.08
C PRO A 463 2.15 -4.90 32.03
N HIS A 464 2.50 -4.41 30.84
CA HIS A 464 3.50 -3.35 30.69
C HIS A 464 3.08 -2.10 31.49
N PRO A 465 4.02 -1.38 32.11
CA PRO A 465 3.69 -0.18 32.87
C PRO A 465 3.24 0.93 31.91
N HIS A 466 2.25 1.72 32.33
CA HIS A 466 1.86 2.94 31.65
C HIS A 466 2.50 4.10 32.39
N LEU A 467 3.39 4.84 31.72
CA LEU A 467 4.24 5.88 32.32
C LEU A 467 3.76 7.28 31.96
N TYR A 468 2.44 7.45 31.88
CA TYR A 468 1.77 8.70 31.58
C TYR A 468 0.66 8.94 32.60
N ALA A 469 0.28 10.20 32.78
CA ALA A 469 -0.80 10.56 33.66
C ALA A 469 -2.14 10.10 33.07
N ARG A 470 -2.82 9.17 33.77
CA ARG A 470 -4.24 8.93 33.50
C ARG A 470 -5.01 9.94 34.32
N GLY A 471 -5.71 10.86 33.66
CA GLY A 471 -6.60 11.77 34.37
C GLY A 471 -7.56 10.98 35.27
N HIS A 472 -7.84 11.47 36.47
CA HIS A 472 -9.06 11.09 37.20
C HIS A 472 -10.25 11.67 36.42
N ALA A 473 -10.57 11.10 35.27
CA ALA A 473 -11.84 11.38 34.64
C ALA A 473 -12.90 10.88 35.62
N SER A 474 -13.58 11.80 36.28
CA SER A 474 -14.91 11.54 36.82
C SER A 474 -15.67 10.76 35.75
N ARG A 475 -16.31 9.67 36.16
CA ARG A 475 -17.06 8.68 35.37
C ARG A 475 -18.17 9.24 34.47
N GLN A 476 -18.19 10.55 34.20
CA GLN A 476 -19.23 11.31 33.53
C GLN A 476 -18.90 11.70 32.08
N GLN A 477 -17.79 11.23 31.49
CA GLN A 477 -17.44 11.53 30.09
C GLN A 477 -17.20 10.27 29.22
N GLN A 478 -17.74 9.12 29.61
CA GLN A 478 -18.12 8.06 28.67
C GLN A 478 -19.54 8.35 28.17
N ALA A 479 -19.69 9.47 27.50
CA ALA A 479 -20.94 9.88 26.87
C ALA A 479 -20.59 10.81 25.71
N HIS A 480 -19.83 10.30 24.73
CA HIS A 480 -19.82 10.93 23.42
C HIS A 480 -20.07 9.88 22.33
N SER A 481 -21.19 10.13 21.66
CA SER A 481 -21.75 9.51 20.45
C SER A 481 -22.09 8.02 20.50
N GLU A 482 -22.85 7.59 21.52
CA GLU A 482 -24.06 6.85 21.13
C GLU A 482 -24.93 7.89 20.43
N GLN A 483 -25.06 7.84 19.10
CA GLN A 483 -26.33 8.31 18.52
C GLN A 483 -27.40 7.63 19.36
N SER A 484 -28.23 8.41 20.07
CA SER A 484 -29.19 7.84 21.01
C SER A 484 -30.04 6.85 20.23
N ALA A 485 -29.80 5.55 20.47
CA ALA A 485 -30.60 4.51 19.86
C ALA A 485 -32.06 4.86 20.16
N PRO A 486 -32.94 4.93 19.14
CA PRO A 486 -34.36 5.09 19.39
C PRO A 486 -34.81 4.09 20.47
N ALA A 487 -35.59 4.53 21.46
CA ALA A 487 -35.95 3.69 22.60
C ALA A 487 -36.57 2.36 22.13
N GLY A 488 -36.01 1.24 22.57
CA GLY A 488 -36.43 -0.11 22.14
C GLY A 488 -35.70 -0.68 20.92
N SER A 489 -34.74 0.04 20.33
CA SER A 489 -33.93 -0.44 19.21
C SER A 489 -32.52 -0.86 19.62
N GLN A 490 -31.94 -1.79 18.85
CA GLN A 490 -30.58 -2.30 18.99
C GLN A 490 -29.76 -1.96 17.73
N PRO A 491 -28.47 -1.61 17.87
CA PRO A 491 -27.64 -1.29 16.71
C PRO A 491 -27.28 -2.55 15.94
N VAL A 492 -27.30 -2.46 14.60
CA VAL A 492 -26.58 -3.39 13.74
C VAL A 492 -25.23 -2.77 13.43
N ASN A 493 -24.16 -3.45 13.83
CA ASN A 493 -22.82 -2.91 13.78
C ASN A 493 -22.06 -3.34 12.53
N THR A 494 -21.16 -2.47 12.10
CA THR A 494 -20.20 -2.69 11.02
C THR A 494 -19.29 -3.88 11.34
N PRO A 495 -19.28 -4.97 10.53
CA PRO A 495 -18.53 -6.19 10.83
C PRO A 495 -17.03 -6.09 10.51
N VAL A 496 -16.65 -5.18 9.60
CA VAL A 496 -15.26 -4.91 9.20
C VAL A 496 -15.08 -3.42 9.00
N GLN A 497 -13.90 -2.90 9.32
CA GLN A 497 -13.57 -1.51 9.00
C GLN A 497 -13.45 -1.30 7.48
N GLY A 498 -14.09 -0.25 6.94
CA GLY A 498 -14.12 0.01 5.50
C GLY A 498 -14.98 1.22 5.12
N VAL A 499 -15.21 1.40 3.82
CA VAL A 499 -16.11 2.42 3.27
C VAL A 499 -17.49 1.79 3.07
N LEU A 500 -18.56 2.45 3.53
CA LEU A 500 -19.93 2.01 3.23
C LEU A 500 -20.24 2.30 1.76
N VAL A 501 -20.39 1.29 0.92
CA VAL A 501 -20.65 1.43 -0.52
C VAL A 501 -22.13 1.73 -0.75
N SER A 502 -23.01 0.92 -0.17
CA SER A 502 -24.46 1.12 -0.23
C SER A 502 -25.11 0.74 1.10
N LEU A 503 -26.23 1.42 1.37
CA LEU A 503 -27.15 1.03 2.42
C LEU A 503 -28.49 0.73 1.74
N ASP A 504 -28.92 -0.53 1.80
CA ASP A 504 -30.00 -1.07 0.96
C ASP A 504 -31.37 -1.01 1.66
N VAL A 505 -31.46 -0.28 2.78
CA VAL A 505 -32.65 -0.17 3.64
C VAL A 505 -32.86 1.28 4.11
N GLN A 506 -34.10 1.64 4.43
CA GLN A 506 -34.50 2.96 4.92
C GLN A 506 -35.22 2.87 6.28
N PRO A 507 -35.26 3.97 7.06
CA PRO A 507 -36.08 4.02 8.28
C PRO A 507 -37.55 3.70 7.97
N GLY A 508 -38.09 2.70 8.66
CA GLY A 508 -39.44 2.17 8.46
C GLY A 508 -39.49 0.80 7.80
N ASP A 509 -38.40 0.35 7.17
CA ASP A 509 -38.35 -0.94 6.49
C ASP A 509 -38.34 -2.11 7.49
N SER A 510 -39.08 -3.17 7.16
CA SER A 510 -38.99 -4.45 7.87
C SER A 510 -37.85 -5.27 7.28
N VAL A 511 -36.93 -5.72 8.13
CA VAL A 511 -35.80 -6.56 7.74
C VAL A 511 -35.91 -7.92 8.43
N ALA A 512 -35.58 -8.98 7.71
CA ALA A 512 -35.47 -10.33 8.28
C ALA A 512 -34.03 -10.63 8.74
N ALA A 513 -33.88 -11.44 9.78
CA ALA A 513 -32.56 -11.96 10.16
C ALA A 513 -31.89 -12.66 8.95
N GLY A 514 -30.65 -12.29 8.66
CA GLY A 514 -29.88 -12.78 7.50
C GLY A 514 -30.10 -12.01 6.20
N GLN A 515 -31.05 -11.09 6.13
CA GLN A 515 -31.26 -10.22 4.96
C GLN A 515 -30.08 -9.25 4.79
N GLN A 516 -29.63 -9.04 3.55
CA GLN A 516 -28.64 -8.02 3.23
C GLN A 516 -29.21 -6.62 3.52
N ILE A 517 -28.42 -5.81 4.23
CA ILE A 517 -28.80 -4.44 4.61
C ILE A 517 -27.81 -3.38 4.11
N ALA A 518 -26.56 -3.77 3.83
CA ALA A 518 -25.53 -2.86 3.35
C ALA A 518 -24.41 -3.62 2.64
N VAL A 519 -23.66 -2.91 1.79
CA VAL A 519 -22.41 -3.38 1.19
C VAL A 519 -21.28 -2.46 1.63
N MET A 520 -20.18 -3.05 2.09
CA MET A 520 -18.98 -2.33 2.51
C MET A 520 -17.78 -2.71 1.66
N GLU A 521 -16.93 -1.74 1.33
CA GLU A 521 -15.65 -2.00 0.69
C GLU A 521 -14.53 -1.91 1.72
N ALA A 522 -13.79 -2.99 1.90
CA ALA A 522 -12.58 -3.02 2.71
C ALA A 522 -11.49 -3.79 1.96
N MET A 523 -10.24 -3.31 2.01
CA MET A 523 -9.10 -4.01 1.39
C MET A 523 -9.29 -4.36 -0.11
N LYS A 524 -10.01 -3.52 -0.88
CA LYS A 524 -10.39 -3.74 -2.30
C LYS A 524 -11.35 -4.91 -2.55
N MET A 525 -12.09 -5.32 -1.52
CA MET A 525 -13.12 -6.35 -1.61
C MET A 525 -14.43 -5.83 -1.01
N GLU A 526 -15.54 -6.25 -1.61
CA GLU A 526 -16.88 -5.97 -1.10
C GLU A 526 -17.30 -7.02 -0.07
N PHE A 527 -17.87 -6.55 1.03
CA PHE A 527 -18.40 -7.33 2.14
C PHE A 527 -19.89 -7.01 2.29
N VAL A 528 -20.72 -8.03 2.15
CA VAL A 528 -22.16 -7.91 2.37
C VAL A 528 -22.43 -7.96 3.88
N VAL A 529 -23.06 -6.91 4.41
CA VAL A 529 -23.53 -6.86 5.79
C VAL A 529 -24.97 -7.34 5.83
N LYS A 530 -25.25 -8.28 6.74
CA LYS A 530 -26.57 -8.88 6.93
C LYS A 530 -27.16 -8.46 8.27
N ALA A 531 -28.48 -8.41 8.38
CA ALA A 531 -29.16 -8.14 9.63
C ALA A 531 -29.01 -9.31 10.61
N ASP A 532 -28.60 -9.03 11.85
CA ASP A 532 -28.45 -10.05 12.90
C ASP A 532 -29.78 -10.52 13.49
N CYS A 533 -30.86 -9.75 13.26
CA CYS A 533 -32.19 -10.01 13.81
C CYS A 533 -33.28 -9.51 12.85
N SER A 534 -34.49 -10.06 12.99
CA SER A 534 -35.68 -9.52 12.33
C SER A 534 -36.23 -8.32 13.11
N GLY A 535 -36.72 -7.30 12.41
CA GLY A 535 -37.31 -6.13 13.04
C GLY A 535 -37.52 -4.97 12.09
N ILE A 536 -37.84 -3.79 12.64
CA ILE A 536 -38.07 -2.57 11.87
C ILE A 536 -36.88 -1.63 12.03
N VAL A 537 -36.33 -1.17 10.90
CA VAL A 537 -35.27 -0.16 10.90
C VAL A 537 -35.83 1.16 11.42
N ARG A 538 -35.28 1.68 12.52
CA ARG A 538 -35.77 2.93 13.14
C ARG A 538 -34.95 4.16 12.76
N ALA A 539 -33.64 3.99 12.58
CA ALA A 539 -32.75 5.07 12.20
C ALA A 539 -31.52 4.52 11.48
N LEU A 540 -30.96 5.32 10.58
CA LEU A 540 -29.67 5.07 9.95
C LEU A 540 -28.60 5.84 10.72
N ALA A 541 -27.49 5.18 11.00
CA ALA A 541 -26.36 5.76 11.72
C ALA A 541 -25.22 6.22 10.79
N ALA A 542 -25.21 5.70 9.56
CA ALA A 542 -24.23 5.99 8.52
C ALA A 542 -24.89 6.21 7.15
N ALA A 543 -24.18 6.87 6.24
CA ALA A 543 -24.57 7.08 4.85
C ALA A 543 -23.55 6.47 3.87
N ALA A 544 -24.00 6.18 2.65
CA ALA A 544 -23.11 5.70 1.59
C ALA A 544 -21.95 6.70 1.35
N GLY A 545 -20.73 6.18 1.31
CA GLY A 545 -19.48 6.94 1.27
C GLY A 545 -18.87 7.22 2.64
N ASP A 546 -19.49 6.86 3.76
CA ASP A 546 -18.89 7.04 5.09
C ASP A 546 -17.77 6.02 5.37
N ASN A 547 -16.73 6.48 6.08
CA ASN A 547 -15.66 5.61 6.61
C ASN A 547 -16.08 5.07 7.97
N LEU A 548 -16.30 3.76 8.07
CA LEU A 548 -16.80 3.12 9.28
C LEU A 548 -15.75 2.18 9.88
N PHE A 549 -15.66 2.18 11.21
CA PHE A 549 -14.82 1.26 11.97
C PHE A 549 -15.61 0.01 12.35
N GLU A 550 -14.92 -1.12 12.51
CA GLU A 550 -15.50 -2.33 13.08
C GLU A 550 -16.19 -2.02 14.41
N GLY A 551 -17.43 -2.49 14.57
CA GLY A 551 -18.25 -2.23 15.75
C GLY A 551 -19.02 -0.89 15.76
N SER A 552 -18.83 -0.01 14.77
CA SER A 552 -19.63 1.23 14.65
C SER A 552 -21.07 0.88 14.22
N PRO A 553 -22.11 1.57 14.72
CA PRO A 553 -23.48 1.32 14.29
C PRO A 553 -23.69 1.75 12.83
N LEU A 554 -24.31 0.89 12.01
CA LEU A 554 -24.78 1.19 10.65
C LEU A 554 -26.21 1.74 10.67
N LEU A 555 -27.06 1.11 11.47
CA LEU A 555 -28.46 1.43 11.66
C LEU A 555 -28.97 0.85 12.99
N PHE A 556 -30.18 1.23 13.39
CA PHE A 556 -30.82 0.72 14.59
C PHE A 556 -32.11 -0.03 14.22
N ILE A 557 -32.25 -1.28 14.69
CA ILE A 557 -33.42 -2.13 14.48
C ILE A 557 -34.19 -2.25 15.80
N GLU A 558 -35.50 -2.01 15.78
CA GLU A 558 -36.39 -2.46 16.84
C GLU A 558 -36.76 -3.92 16.59
N ALA A 559 -36.25 -4.81 17.44
CA ALA A 559 -36.52 -6.23 17.34
C ALA A 559 -38.00 -6.51 17.62
N THR A 560 -38.68 -7.13 16.66
CA THR A 560 -39.99 -7.74 16.90
C THR A 560 -39.74 -9.16 17.41
N GLY A 561 -40.32 -9.53 18.56
CA GLY A 561 -40.09 -10.83 19.19
C GLY A 561 -40.34 -11.99 18.23
N GLU A 562 -39.61 -13.10 18.41
CA GLU A 562 -39.76 -14.35 17.65
C GLU A 562 -41.22 -14.81 17.73
N GLY A 563 -42.03 -14.45 16.73
CA GLY A 563 -43.46 -14.75 16.73
C GLY A 563 -44.31 -14.11 15.64
N ASP A 564 -44.03 -12.88 15.19
CA ASP A 564 -44.98 -12.13 14.33
C ASP A 564 -44.39 -11.53 13.04
N LEU A 565 -43.31 -12.11 12.52
CA LEU A 565 -43.05 -12.06 11.08
C LEU A 565 -43.11 -13.49 10.61
N GLU A 566 -44.18 -13.84 9.90
CA GLU A 566 -44.26 -15.08 9.14
C GLU A 566 -42.90 -15.27 8.45
N GLN A 567 -42.27 -16.41 8.75
CA GLN A 567 -41.17 -16.89 7.95
C GLN A 567 -41.62 -16.87 6.50
N LEU A 568 -41.16 -15.89 5.72
CA LEU A 568 -40.91 -16.12 4.31
C LEU A 568 -39.64 -16.97 4.26
N THR A 569 -39.80 -18.24 4.62
CA THR A 569 -38.87 -19.29 4.24
C THR A 569 -38.62 -19.16 2.74
N GLU A 570 -37.36 -19.12 2.36
CA GLU A 570 -36.92 -19.57 1.03
C GLU A 570 -37.28 -21.04 0.88
N GLU A 571 -38.56 -21.34 0.62
CA GLU A 571 -39.07 -22.58 0.02
C GLU A 571 -40.60 -22.53 -0.08
N GLN A 572 -41.07 -21.64 -0.94
CA GLN A 572 -42.19 -21.95 -1.85
C GLN A 572 -42.07 -21.02 -3.07
N VAL A 573 -40.92 -21.11 -3.75
CA VAL A 573 -40.88 -20.69 -5.15
C VAL A 573 -41.66 -21.75 -5.90
N ASP A 574 -42.91 -21.44 -6.24
CA ASP A 574 -43.59 -22.15 -7.31
C ASP A 574 -42.70 -22.00 -8.55
N LEU A 575 -41.98 -23.07 -8.92
CA LEU A 575 -41.11 -23.08 -10.10
C LEU A 575 -41.91 -22.89 -11.40
N ALA A 576 -43.24 -22.97 -11.34
CA ALA A 576 -44.14 -22.61 -12.44
C ALA A 576 -44.64 -21.15 -12.36
N HIS A 577 -44.36 -20.41 -11.28
CA HIS A 577 -44.74 -19.01 -11.16
C HIS A 577 -43.80 -18.13 -12.00
N ILE A 578 -44.31 -17.69 -13.15
CA ILE A 578 -43.62 -16.72 -14.00
C ILE A 578 -43.79 -15.34 -13.38
N ARG A 579 -42.68 -14.70 -13.00
CA ARG A 579 -42.66 -13.32 -12.50
C ARG A 579 -43.26 -12.35 -13.52
N ALA A 580 -43.91 -11.28 -13.10
CA ALA A 580 -44.58 -10.33 -14.00
C ALA A 580 -43.63 -9.69 -15.04
N ASP A 581 -42.38 -9.41 -14.66
CA ASP A 581 -41.34 -8.88 -15.55
C ASP A 581 -40.89 -9.92 -16.59
N LEU A 582 -40.73 -11.18 -16.16
CA LEU A 582 -40.43 -12.30 -17.04
C LEU A 582 -41.61 -12.62 -17.97
N GLN A 583 -42.84 -12.55 -17.48
CA GLN A 583 -44.05 -12.72 -18.27
C GLN A 583 -44.15 -11.61 -19.32
N GLU A 584 -43.82 -10.36 -18.99
CA GLU A 584 -43.79 -9.27 -19.96
C GLU A 584 -42.72 -9.49 -21.05
N VAL A 585 -41.54 -10.02 -20.68
CA VAL A 585 -40.50 -10.39 -21.65
C VAL A 585 -40.95 -11.56 -22.53
N LEU A 586 -41.57 -12.59 -21.95
CA LEU A 586 -42.09 -13.75 -22.67
C LEU A 586 -43.24 -13.37 -23.60
N ASP A 587 -44.12 -12.46 -23.19
CA ASP A 587 -45.22 -11.94 -24.00
C ASP A 587 -44.68 -11.12 -25.19
N ARG A 588 -43.65 -10.29 -24.97
CA ARG A 588 -42.97 -9.56 -26.05
C ARG A 588 -42.23 -10.49 -27.00
N GLN A 589 -41.60 -11.56 -26.49
CA GLN A 589 -40.95 -12.57 -27.33
C GLN A 589 -41.96 -13.41 -28.11
N ALA A 590 -43.10 -13.77 -27.50
CA ALA A 590 -44.18 -14.49 -28.15
C ALA A 590 -44.77 -13.69 -29.31
N GLN A 591 -44.92 -12.37 -29.18
CA GLN A 591 -45.35 -11.48 -30.26
C GLN A 591 -44.40 -11.44 -31.48
N LEU A 592 -43.15 -11.89 -31.32
CA LEU A 592 -42.17 -12.00 -32.40
C LEU A 592 -42.20 -13.36 -33.10
N THR A 593 -42.93 -14.35 -32.58
CA THR A 593 -43.05 -15.69 -33.18
C THR A 593 -44.16 -15.75 -34.24
N ASP A 594 -43.96 -16.60 -35.26
CA ASP A 594 -44.91 -16.77 -36.37
C ASP A 594 -46.30 -17.22 -35.90
N ALA A 595 -46.39 -17.91 -34.76
CA ALA A 595 -47.64 -18.40 -34.18
C ALA A 595 -48.59 -17.27 -33.69
N GLN A 596 -48.05 -16.10 -33.33
CA GLN A 596 -48.80 -14.93 -32.84
C GLN A 596 -48.84 -13.79 -33.88
N ARG A 597 -48.29 -14.00 -35.08
CA ARG A 597 -48.34 -13.07 -36.22
C ARG A 597 -49.02 -13.72 -37.44
N PRO A 598 -50.31 -14.10 -37.35
CA PRO A 598 -51.01 -14.82 -38.42
C PRO A 598 -51.04 -14.04 -39.74
N ASP A 599 -51.04 -12.70 -39.71
CA ASP A 599 -51.02 -11.86 -40.92
C ASP A 599 -49.65 -11.86 -41.63
N ALA A 600 -48.55 -12.09 -40.89
CA ALA A 600 -47.20 -12.22 -41.46
C ALA A 600 -46.92 -13.67 -41.91
N ALA A 601 -47.50 -14.66 -41.23
CA ALA A 601 -47.39 -16.08 -41.58
C ALA A 601 -48.32 -16.49 -42.75
N ALA A 602 -49.45 -15.81 -42.94
CA ALA A 602 -50.36 -16.01 -44.08
C ALA A 602 -49.86 -15.35 -45.38
N ALA A 603 -48.91 -14.43 -45.30
CA ALA A 603 -48.13 -13.96 -46.45
C ALA A 603 -47.02 -14.97 -46.78
N GLY A 604 -47.41 -16.20 -47.14
CA GLY A 604 -46.50 -17.23 -47.60
C GLY A 604 -45.71 -16.79 -48.85
N PRO A 605 -44.57 -17.44 -49.14
CA PRO A 605 -43.72 -17.09 -50.27
C PRO A 605 -44.50 -17.29 -51.57
N ALA A 606 -44.86 -16.20 -52.23
CA ALA A 606 -45.33 -16.24 -53.60
C ALA A 606 -44.21 -16.82 -54.47
N SER A 607 -44.46 -18.01 -55.00
CA SER A 607 -43.65 -18.68 -56.00
C SER A 607 -43.37 -17.76 -57.19
N ALA A 608 -42.10 -17.41 -57.42
CA ALA A 608 -41.62 -16.89 -58.69
C ALA A 608 -40.67 -17.93 -59.34
N PRO A 609 -40.72 -18.13 -60.67
CA PRO A 609 -40.20 -19.32 -61.35
C PRO A 609 -38.68 -19.26 -61.61
N PRO A 610 -38.04 -20.39 -62.01
CA PRO A 610 -36.59 -20.47 -62.11
C PRO A 610 -36.09 -19.73 -63.36
N GLY A 611 -35.30 -18.68 -63.16
CA GLY A 611 -34.64 -17.95 -64.23
C GLY A 611 -33.26 -17.49 -63.80
N ARG A 612 -32.23 -18.10 -64.39
CA ARG A 612 -30.84 -17.60 -64.30
C ARG A 612 -30.75 -16.22 -64.96
N ILE A 613 -29.94 -15.32 -64.38
CA ILE A 613 -28.77 -14.64 -65.00
C ILE A 613 -28.51 -13.24 -64.36
N SER A 614 -27.23 -13.05 -63.99
CA SER A 614 -26.42 -11.81 -64.00
C SER A 614 -26.24 -10.98 -62.71
N PRO A 615 -25.00 -10.54 -62.38
CA PRO A 615 -24.64 -9.89 -61.14
C PRO A 615 -24.60 -8.36 -61.28
N SER A 616 -25.56 -7.65 -60.66
CA SER A 616 -25.45 -6.22 -60.38
C SER A 616 -26.59 -5.76 -59.48
N CYS A 617 -26.27 -5.41 -58.22
CA CYS A 617 -26.91 -4.38 -57.39
C CYS A 617 -26.61 -4.63 -55.91
N TRP A 618 -25.38 -4.31 -55.51
CA TRP A 618 -25.14 -3.75 -54.19
C TRP A 618 -24.84 -2.27 -54.42
N MET A 619 -25.87 -1.41 -54.36
CA MET A 619 -25.73 -0.01 -53.92
C MET A 619 -27.05 0.77 -53.98
N ARG A 620 -27.28 1.52 -52.89
CA ARG A 620 -28.24 2.63 -52.63
C ARG A 620 -29.61 2.15 -52.12
N ALA A 621 -30.12 2.62 -50.98
CA ALA A 621 -29.94 3.88 -50.24
C ALA A 621 -30.08 3.60 -48.72
N ALA A 622 -29.38 4.18 -47.75
CA ALA A 622 -28.86 5.52 -47.49
C ALA A 622 -29.93 6.60 -47.23
N SER A 623 -29.80 7.25 -46.06
CA SER A 623 -30.42 8.50 -45.56
C SER A 623 -31.86 8.35 -45.03
N TRP A 624 -32.25 8.81 -43.84
CA TRP A 624 -32.07 10.08 -43.08
C TRP A 624 -32.19 9.80 -41.56
N ASN A 625 -31.72 10.55 -40.54
CA ASN A 625 -30.97 11.81 -40.35
C ASN A 625 -30.50 11.83 -38.86
N MET A 626 -29.20 12.05 -38.57
CA MET A 626 -28.56 13.32 -38.13
C MET A 626 -28.72 13.76 -36.66
N ALA A 627 -27.62 13.70 -35.89
CA ALA A 627 -26.83 14.83 -35.38
C ALA A 627 -25.55 14.22 -34.72
N ALA A 628 -24.29 14.64 -34.95
CA ALA A 628 -23.75 15.97 -35.10
C ALA A 628 -22.63 16.06 -36.17
N SER A 629 -22.44 17.28 -36.69
CA SER A 629 -21.54 17.68 -37.78
C SER A 629 -20.04 17.65 -37.44
N PRO A 630 -19.18 17.59 -38.47
CA PRO A 630 -18.35 18.76 -38.79
C PRO A 630 -18.39 19.18 -40.27
N TRP A 631 -17.79 20.35 -40.52
CA TRP A 631 -17.82 21.23 -41.69
C TRP A 631 -17.31 20.67 -43.04
N PRO A 632 -17.63 21.34 -44.18
CA PRO A 632 -17.51 20.78 -45.52
C PRO A 632 -16.19 21.12 -46.27
N PRO A 633 -15.92 20.45 -47.42
CA PRO A 633 -14.69 20.58 -48.20
C PRO A 633 -14.88 21.22 -49.60
N SER A 634 -13.77 21.60 -50.25
CA SER A 634 -13.47 21.55 -51.70
C SER A 634 -12.09 22.24 -51.90
N ALA A 635 -11.16 21.88 -52.79
CA ALA A 635 -11.12 21.07 -54.01
C ALA A 635 -9.64 20.63 -54.30
N PRO A 636 -9.35 19.82 -55.34
CA PRO A 636 -8.21 18.91 -55.41
C PRO A 636 -7.10 19.32 -56.40
N ALA A 637 -5.90 18.69 -56.31
CA ALA A 637 -5.10 18.24 -57.47
C ALA A 637 -3.82 17.47 -57.10
N ALA A 638 -3.63 16.35 -57.83
CA ALA A 638 -2.39 15.88 -58.47
C ALA A 638 -1.27 15.16 -57.67
N ALA A 639 -1.09 13.90 -58.09
CA ALA A 639 0.14 13.33 -58.68
C ALA A 639 1.27 12.78 -57.78
N THR A 640 1.33 11.44 -57.75
CA THR A 640 2.50 10.60 -58.10
C THR A 640 3.91 10.95 -57.58
N ARG A 641 4.49 10.08 -56.74
CA ARG A 641 5.67 9.21 -57.03
C ARG A 641 6.42 8.84 -55.74
N SER A 642 6.72 7.54 -55.66
CA SER A 642 7.90 6.90 -55.07
C SER A 642 9.09 7.81 -54.66
N CYS A 643 9.52 7.70 -53.41
CA CYS A 643 10.74 6.99 -52.98
C CYS A 643 10.59 6.61 -51.51
#